data_AF-A0A8H7BHN8-F1
#
_entry.id   AF-A0A8H7BHN8-F1
#
_cell.length_a   1.000
_cell.length_b   1.000
_cell.length_c   1.000
_cell.angle_alpha   90.00
_cell.angle_beta   90.00
_cell.angle_gamma   90.00
#
_symmetry.space_group_name_H-M   'P 1'
#
loop_
_entity.id
_entity.type
_entity.pdbx_description
1 polymer ?
#
loop_
_entity_poly.entity_id
_entity_poly.type
_entity_poly.pdbx_seq_one_letter_code
_entity_poly.pdbx_strand_id
1 'polypeptide(L)'
;MLTIPKEKLNEAIMMLNKNLQEINIQNMDTELVAQMFKNYQSNVLFHLEGQSNKWSEGSCVSIRPIDEAPQLAGRNPPKPPPKLWSVSEPPFEGFRPIDKEGWSRSNGETAIVIDNGSSAVRAGWSFDSKPRLSVLPNMARYRDRKLNRTFTFVGSDVYADGTARGQSKPVYEPGSNVVNNWDVMEGVLDYCFVKMGVDGRSGRIDRPIVMTEPVANLGYSRKTMSEILFECYGAPSVAYGIDSLFSYSYNGGRNGLVMDSSYTSTHIIPVVNSKPLLSQTTRLNWGRFQSAQYLLKLLRLKYPTFPGKISDNQAEDLVREHCYVSQDYENDLSRYLDWTGLEDRDHTIQFPYTEQIVVQKTEEELAAAAEKRKESGRRLQAQAAKMRLEKLKKKEEELEWCLQLQTQLEEITTKKEKARVLESNDFDDENQLNKRVKELEAAIKKARNKDLGDVEEEQVEAPTFPLLEVPDDQLDEEGIKQKRQQRLMKSNYDARQRAKIEKEKEKARQAEEQRLDDQRRETDPQGWIEERRIARQAIIQKMKDRERLKAELGNRKSLANQMRMKSIANLASDAPTKKRRRGGGDDDTFGADDADWGVYRTIATGEGSDDEEEEDLSKNLKEIESQLLQHDPDFTEESTREAQTDWTKSILHSFLHGPYPYDAESQRETNQIHLNVERIRVPEVVFQPTIAGLDQAGIVEIASNILTERLADSPHRDDVLKDIFLTGGNTMFQGFEERLRSELRAVLPAEQTINVRKAGDCVLDAWRGAAQWAGKKESRQHFITRQEFLEKGAEYIKEHDQGNAAY
;
A
#
# COMPACT_ATOMS: atom_id res chain seq x y z
N MET A 1 4.96 -22.21 -32.14
CA MET A 1 6.00 -21.64 -33.02
C MET A 1 5.29 -20.71 -34.00
N LEU A 2 5.48 -19.39 -33.96
CA LEU A 2 6.68 -18.69 -34.42
C LEU A 2 7.05 -17.49 -33.54
N THR A 3 8.36 -17.25 -33.52
CA THR A 3 9.19 -16.28 -32.79
C THR A 3 9.08 -14.83 -33.31
N ILE A 4 9.07 -13.87 -32.39
CA ILE A 4 9.47 -12.48 -32.68
C ILE A 4 10.98 -12.47 -32.98
N PRO A 5 11.50 -11.72 -33.98
CA PRO A 5 12.93 -11.72 -34.30
C PRO A 5 13.74 -11.16 -33.12
N LYS A 6 14.52 -12.03 -32.46
CA LYS A 6 15.46 -11.70 -31.37
C LYS A 6 16.36 -10.50 -31.69
N GLU A 7 16.64 -10.26 -32.98
CA GLU A 7 17.52 -9.20 -33.47
C GLU A 7 17.00 -7.78 -33.16
N LYS A 8 15.68 -7.53 -33.30
CA LYS A 8 15.12 -6.19 -33.02
C LYS A 8 15.00 -5.86 -31.53
N LEU A 9 14.76 -6.88 -30.71
CA LEU A 9 14.75 -6.72 -29.25
C LEU A 9 16.18 -6.51 -28.72
N ASN A 10 17.16 -7.21 -29.29
CA ASN A 10 18.56 -7.02 -28.94
C ASN A 10 19.13 -5.67 -29.41
N GLU A 11 18.74 -5.15 -30.58
CA GLU A 11 19.13 -3.79 -31.01
C GLU A 11 18.58 -2.70 -30.08
N ALA A 12 17.33 -2.83 -29.64
CA ALA A 12 16.72 -1.89 -28.70
C ALA A 12 17.41 -1.92 -27.31
N ILE A 13 17.78 -3.11 -26.84
CA ILE A 13 18.49 -3.29 -25.56
C ILE A 13 19.94 -2.79 -25.64
N MET A 14 20.64 -3.00 -26.75
CA MET A 14 22.01 -2.49 -26.94
C MET A 14 22.04 -0.95 -27.04
N MET A 15 21.06 -0.32 -27.69
CA MET A 15 20.94 1.14 -27.71
C MET A 15 20.65 1.73 -26.33
N LEU A 16 19.86 1.05 -25.51
CA LEU A 16 19.56 1.45 -24.13
C LEU A 16 20.81 1.37 -23.23
N ASN A 17 21.57 0.28 -23.32
CA ASN A 17 22.77 0.08 -22.53
C ASN A 17 23.89 1.05 -22.91
N LYS A 18 24.02 1.40 -24.19
CA LYS A 18 24.99 2.39 -24.65
C LYS A 18 24.67 3.80 -24.13
N ASN A 19 23.38 4.17 -24.13
CA ASN A 19 22.94 5.47 -23.63
C ASN A 19 23.00 5.57 -22.08
N LEU A 20 22.87 4.45 -21.36
CA LEU A 20 23.02 4.40 -19.90
C LEU A 20 24.49 4.48 -19.45
N GLN A 21 25.44 4.03 -20.27
CA GLN A 21 26.88 4.11 -19.96
C GLN A 21 27.48 5.52 -20.10
N GLU A 22 26.84 6.43 -20.85
CA GLU A 22 27.31 7.82 -21.04
C GLU A 22 26.83 8.80 -19.96
N ILE A 23 26.01 8.37 -18.99
CA ILE A 23 25.40 9.25 -17.99
C ILE A 23 26.29 9.36 -16.74
N ASN A 24 26.92 10.53 -16.57
CA ASN A 24 27.64 10.89 -15.34
C ASN A 24 26.63 11.26 -14.23
N ILE A 25 26.57 10.44 -13.18
CA ILE A 25 25.52 10.41 -12.14
C ILE A 25 25.52 11.66 -11.23
N GLN A 26 26.50 12.56 -11.35
CA GLN A 26 26.65 13.67 -10.40
C GLN A 26 25.83 14.93 -10.66
N ASN A 27 25.14 15.08 -11.80
CA ASN A 27 24.29 16.25 -12.09
C ASN A 27 23.06 15.88 -12.94
N MET A 28 22.01 15.29 -12.36
CA MET A 28 20.77 15.01 -13.11
C MET A 28 19.66 16.04 -12.87
N ASP A 29 19.14 16.56 -13.98
CA ASP A 29 17.89 17.32 -14.07
C ASP A 29 16.70 16.35 -14.18
N THR A 30 15.78 16.44 -13.22
CA THR A 30 14.62 15.57 -13.05
C THR A 30 13.61 15.62 -14.20
N GLU A 31 13.58 16.70 -15.00
CA GLU A 31 12.65 16.82 -16.13
C GLU A 31 13.03 15.91 -17.31
N LEU A 32 14.33 15.73 -17.56
CA LEU A 32 14.80 14.92 -18.69
C LEU A 32 14.47 13.42 -18.49
N VAL A 33 14.59 12.94 -17.25
CA VAL A 33 14.28 11.54 -16.87
C VAL A 33 12.78 11.24 -16.99
N ALA A 34 11.93 12.19 -16.57
CA ALA A 34 10.48 12.07 -16.70
C ALA A 34 10.03 12.05 -18.17
N GLN A 35 10.72 12.79 -19.04
CA GLN A 35 10.40 12.86 -20.47
C GLN A 35 10.85 11.59 -21.22
N MET A 36 11.96 10.97 -20.81
CA MET A 36 12.37 9.65 -21.32
C MET A 36 11.40 8.54 -20.91
N PHE A 37 10.84 8.59 -19.70
CA PHE A 37 9.84 7.62 -19.23
C PHE A 37 8.49 7.73 -19.99
N LYS A 38 8.05 8.94 -20.32
CA LYS A 38 6.84 9.17 -21.14
C LYS A 38 6.97 8.63 -22.56
N ASN A 39 8.13 8.81 -23.19
CA ASN A 39 8.37 8.30 -24.55
C ASN A 39 8.44 6.76 -24.60
N TYR A 40 8.84 6.11 -23.50
CA TYR A 40 8.83 4.65 -23.38
C TYR A 40 7.41 4.07 -23.27
N GLN A 41 6.53 4.70 -22.45
CA GLN A 41 5.14 4.25 -22.32
C GLN A 41 4.36 4.34 -23.64
N SER A 42 4.57 5.38 -24.45
CA SER A 42 3.87 5.51 -25.74
C SER A 42 4.31 4.49 -26.79
N ASN A 43 5.58 4.07 -26.82
CA ASN A 43 6.08 3.18 -27.87
C ASN A 43 5.82 1.69 -27.61
N VAL A 44 5.71 1.27 -26.33
CA VAL A 44 5.46 -0.13 -25.97
C VAL A 44 3.97 -0.48 -26.07
N LEU A 45 3.07 0.44 -25.73
CA LEU A 45 1.62 0.22 -25.84
C LEU A 45 1.14 0.10 -27.30
N PHE A 46 1.75 0.83 -28.23
CA PHE A 46 1.31 0.85 -29.63
C PHE A 46 1.58 -0.47 -30.40
N HIS A 47 2.49 -1.32 -29.91
CA HIS A 47 2.81 -2.61 -30.55
C HIS A 47 2.05 -3.82 -29.98
N LEU A 48 1.42 -3.68 -28.80
CA LEU A 48 0.67 -4.77 -28.16
C LEU A 48 -0.81 -4.82 -28.57
N GLU A 49 -1.38 -3.71 -29.05
CA GLU A 49 -2.80 -3.63 -29.46
C GLU A 49 -3.07 -4.11 -30.91
N GLY A 50 -2.03 -4.41 -31.70
CA GLY A 50 -2.15 -4.67 -33.15
C GLY A 50 -2.38 -6.12 -33.61
N GLN A 51 -2.47 -7.12 -32.73
CA GLN A 51 -2.45 -8.54 -33.15
C GLN A 51 -3.59 -9.44 -32.62
N SER A 52 -4.67 -8.91 -32.04
CA SER A 52 -5.73 -9.75 -31.44
C SER A 52 -6.78 -10.31 -32.41
N ASN A 53 -6.68 -10.12 -33.73
CA ASN A 53 -7.68 -10.61 -34.69
C ASN A 53 -7.08 -11.58 -35.73
N LYS A 54 -7.14 -12.88 -35.40
CA LYS A 54 -7.43 -14.03 -36.30
C LYS A 54 -7.23 -15.35 -35.54
N TRP A 55 -7.71 -16.44 -36.12
CA TRP A 55 -7.54 -17.87 -35.75
C TRP A 55 -8.78 -18.54 -35.16
N SER A 56 -9.66 -18.94 -36.08
CA SER A 56 -10.55 -20.10 -35.95
C SER A 56 -9.99 -21.28 -36.76
N GLU A 57 -10.32 -22.50 -36.31
CA GLU A 57 -10.21 -23.82 -36.96
C GLU A 57 -8.99 -24.73 -36.66
N GLY A 58 -9.29 -25.85 -35.97
CA GLY A 58 -9.00 -27.20 -36.48
C GLY A 58 -7.84 -28.00 -35.86
N SER A 59 -8.15 -28.93 -34.94
CA SER A 59 -7.84 -30.39 -35.10
C SER A 59 -8.19 -31.19 -33.84
N CYS A 60 -8.80 -32.35 -34.05
CA CYS A 60 -9.37 -33.26 -33.06
C CYS A 60 -8.46 -34.48 -32.85
N VAL A 61 -8.18 -34.86 -31.60
CA VAL A 61 -7.70 -36.21 -31.23
C VAL A 61 -8.37 -36.69 -29.92
N SER A 62 -8.98 -37.87 -30.03
CA SER A 62 -9.80 -38.70 -29.14
C SER A 62 -9.79 -38.49 -27.60
N ILE A 63 -11.00 -38.25 -27.09
CA ILE A 63 -11.46 -38.22 -25.69
C ILE A 63 -11.76 -39.65 -25.17
N ARG A 64 -11.37 -39.96 -23.92
CA ARG A 64 -12.00 -41.02 -23.11
C ARG A 64 -13.12 -40.39 -22.26
N PRO A 65 -14.24 -41.09 -22.00
CA PRO A 65 -15.41 -40.49 -21.37
C PRO A 65 -15.12 -40.18 -19.90
N ILE A 66 -15.18 -38.90 -19.55
CA ILE A 66 -15.35 -38.44 -18.18
C ILE A 66 -16.85 -38.12 -18.08
N ASP A 67 -17.58 -38.95 -17.35
CA ASP A 67 -18.89 -38.57 -16.83
C ASP A 67 -18.68 -37.41 -15.83
N GLU A 68 -19.60 -36.46 -15.89
CA GLU A 68 -19.63 -35.15 -15.21
C GLU A 68 -18.83 -34.05 -15.92
N ALA A 69 -19.56 -33.26 -16.71
CA ALA A 69 -19.11 -31.95 -17.18
C ALA A 69 -18.70 -31.10 -15.96
N PRO A 70 -17.49 -30.50 -15.94
CA PRO A 70 -17.18 -29.51 -14.93
C PRO A 70 -18.16 -28.36 -15.14
N GLN A 71 -18.97 -28.09 -14.13
CA GLN A 71 -19.60 -26.79 -13.99
C GLN A 71 -18.49 -25.74 -14.17
N LEU A 72 -18.73 -24.73 -15.01
CA LEU A 72 -17.87 -23.56 -15.12
C LEU A 72 -17.79 -22.91 -13.73
N ALA A 73 -16.84 -23.36 -12.91
CA ALA A 73 -16.51 -22.73 -11.66
C ALA A 73 -16.03 -21.33 -12.02
N GLY A 74 -16.74 -20.30 -11.55
CA GLY A 74 -16.27 -18.93 -11.67
C GLY A 74 -14.83 -18.82 -11.19
N ARG A 75 -14.05 -17.89 -11.74
CA ARG A 75 -12.61 -17.68 -11.44
C ARG A 75 -12.30 -17.42 -9.95
N ASN A 76 -13.32 -17.36 -9.10
CA ASN A 76 -13.22 -17.12 -7.67
C ASN A 76 -14.17 -18.07 -6.91
N PRO A 77 -13.85 -19.38 -6.80
CA PRO A 77 -14.61 -20.26 -5.91
C PRO A 77 -14.52 -19.74 -4.46
N PRO A 78 -15.50 -20.02 -3.60
CA PRO A 78 -15.45 -19.58 -2.20
C PRO A 78 -14.18 -20.10 -1.52
N LYS A 79 -13.33 -19.17 -1.08
CA LYS A 79 -12.02 -19.47 -0.47
C LYS A 79 -12.13 -19.58 1.05
N PRO A 80 -11.27 -20.38 1.70
CA PRO A 80 -11.17 -20.39 3.16
C PRO A 80 -10.73 -19.02 3.69
N PRO A 81 -11.04 -18.69 4.96
CA PRO A 81 -10.59 -17.44 5.57
C PRO A 81 -9.05 -17.32 5.53
N PRO A 82 -8.51 -16.10 5.36
CA PRO A 82 -7.07 -15.89 5.24
C PRO A 82 -6.33 -16.35 6.48
N LYS A 83 -5.27 -17.14 6.29
CA LYS A 83 -4.32 -17.47 7.35
C LYS A 83 -3.38 -16.28 7.57
N LEU A 84 -3.60 -15.56 8.66
CA LEU A 84 -2.79 -14.40 9.03
C LEU A 84 -1.57 -14.82 9.85
N TRP A 85 -0.43 -14.19 9.54
CA TRP A 85 0.82 -14.33 10.28
C TRP A 85 1.16 -13.00 10.94
N SER A 86 1.58 -13.03 12.20
CA SER A 86 2.01 -11.83 12.92
C SER A 86 3.48 -11.53 12.66
N VAL A 87 3.83 -10.26 12.68
CA VAL A 87 5.24 -9.84 12.64
C VAL A 87 5.90 -10.07 14.01
N SER A 88 7.12 -10.59 13.99
CA SER A 88 7.95 -10.73 15.19
C SER A 88 8.29 -9.36 15.81
N GLU A 89 8.17 -9.22 17.13
CA GLU A 89 8.63 -8.03 17.85
C GLU A 89 10.09 -8.19 18.31
N PRO A 90 10.85 -7.08 18.44
CA PRO A 90 12.26 -7.15 18.82
C PRO A 90 12.47 -7.93 20.13
N PRO A 91 13.55 -8.73 20.23
CA PRO A 91 13.64 -9.84 21.18
C PRO A 91 14.14 -9.38 22.55
N PHE A 92 13.40 -8.54 23.29
CA PHE A 92 13.71 -8.42 24.71
C PHE A 92 13.24 -9.69 25.43
N GLU A 93 14.18 -10.56 25.77
CA GLU A 93 13.91 -11.86 26.40
C GLU A 93 13.94 -11.81 27.95
N GLY A 94 14.03 -10.61 28.53
CA GLY A 94 14.31 -10.42 29.95
C GLY A 94 15.82 -10.45 30.27
N PHE A 95 16.18 -9.88 31.42
CA PHE A 95 17.57 -9.83 31.86
C PHE A 95 18.06 -11.21 32.29
N ARG A 96 19.13 -11.69 31.66
CA ARG A 96 19.71 -12.99 31.99
C ARG A 96 20.47 -12.94 33.32
N PRO A 97 20.29 -13.92 34.23
CA PRO A 97 21.09 -14.00 35.45
C PRO A 97 22.54 -14.40 35.14
N ILE A 98 23.44 -14.23 36.11
CA ILE A 98 24.82 -14.71 36.02
C ILE A 98 24.85 -16.21 36.31
N ASP A 99 25.37 -17.00 35.38
CA ASP A 99 25.62 -18.44 35.55
C ASP A 99 26.94 -18.66 36.29
N LYS A 100 26.86 -19.06 37.57
CA LYS A 100 28.05 -19.40 38.38
C LYS A 100 28.41 -20.90 38.33
N GLU A 101 27.53 -21.73 37.79
CA GLU A 101 27.69 -23.19 37.78
C GLU A 101 28.83 -23.58 36.82
N GLY A 102 28.81 -23.03 35.61
CA GLY A 102 29.82 -23.32 34.59
C GLY A 102 31.24 -23.00 35.05
N TRP A 103 31.43 -21.84 35.68
CA TRP A 103 32.71 -21.47 36.30
C TRP A 103 33.14 -22.44 37.40
N SER A 104 32.21 -22.78 38.31
CA SER A 104 32.52 -23.65 39.46
C SER A 104 32.90 -25.08 39.05
N ARG A 105 32.41 -25.53 37.89
CA ARG A 105 32.71 -26.86 37.31
C ARG A 105 33.97 -26.87 36.44
N SER A 106 34.43 -25.70 35.99
CA SER A 106 35.58 -25.61 35.09
C SER A 106 36.90 -25.63 35.87
N ASN A 107 37.97 -26.03 35.20
CA ASN A 107 39.35 -25.94 35.70
C ASN A 107 40.23 -25.12 34.74
N GLY A 108 41.51 -24.88 35.09
CA GLY A 108 42.43 -24.08 34.27
C GLY A 108 42.71 -24.66 32.87
N GLU A 109 42.32 -25.89 32.60
CA GLU A 109 42.42 -26.50 31.27
C GLU A 109 41.12 -26.45 30.46
N THR A 110 40.02 -26.01 31.10
CA THR A 110 38.72 -25.90 30.45
C THR A 110 38.68 -24.61 29.63
N ALA A 111 38.43 -24.74 28.32
CA ALA A 111 38.35 -23.59 27.45
C ALA A 111 36.95 -22.94 27.48
N ILE A 112 36.93 -21.61 27.37
CA ILE A 112 35.75 -20.84 27.00
C ILE A 112 35.69 -20.83 25.48
N VAL A 113 34.55 -21.21 24.91
CA VAL A 113 34.36 -21.27 23.47
C VAL A 113 33.39 -20.17 23.04
N ILE A 114 33.87 -19.28 22.18
CA ILE A 114 33.13 -18.13 21.66
C ILE A 114 33.03 -18.26 20.15
N ASP A 115 31.85 -18.63 19.67
CA ASP A 115 31.50 -18.50 18.26
C ASP A 115 31.13 -17.04 17.99
N ASN A 116 32.04 -16.29 17.35
CA ASN A 116 31.95 -14.85 17.11
C ASN A 116 31.20 -14.53 15.80
N GLY A 117 29.95 -15.00 15.72
CA GLY A 117 29.10 -14.84 14.56
C GLY A 117 28.47 -13.44 14.44
N SER A 118 28.37 -12.94 13.20
CA SER A 118 27.80 -11.61 12.91
C SER A 118 26.29 -11.48 13.11
N SER A 119 25.55 -12.60 13.15
CA SER A 119 24.13 -12.61 13.55
C SER A 119 23.95 -12.76 15.05
N ALA A 120 24.79 -13.57 15.69
CA ALA A 120 24.75 -13.84 17.12
C ALA A 120 26.10 -14.37 17.57
N VAL A 121 26.62 -13.80 18.67
CA VAL A 121 27.78 -14.31 19.39
C VAL A 121 27.31 -15.38 20.36
N ARG A 122 27.86 -16.59 20.24
CA ARG A 122 27.50 -17.72 21.11
C ARG A 122 28.68 -18.09 22.00
N ALA A 123 28.45 -18.17 23.30
CA ALA A 123 29.50 -18.43 24.28
C ALA A 123 29.11 -19.56 25.24
N GLY A 124 30.08 -20.38 25.64
CA GLY A 124 29.90 -21.43 26.64
C GLY A 124 31.20 -22.16 26.96
N TRP A 125 31.11 -23.27 27.68
CA TRP A 125 32.27 -24.06 28.11
C TRP A 125 32.55 -25.22 27.15
N SER A 126 33.82 -25.62 27.03
CA SER A 126 34.22 -26.74 26.15
C SER A 126 33.59 -28.10 26.51
N PHE A 127 33.09 -28.26 27.73
CA PHE A 127 32.38 -29.47 28.17
C PHE A 127 30.86 -29.41 27.95
N ASP A 128 30.32 -28.26 27.57
CA ASP A 128 28.87 -28.09 27.38
C ASP A 128 28.45 -28.65 26.01
N SER A 129 27.22 -29.17 25.93
CA SER A 129 26.63 -29.66 24.68
C SER A 129 25.94 -28.57 23.86
N LYS A 130 25.68 -27.41 24.48
CA LYS A 130 25.05 -26.23 23.88
C LYS A 130 25.69 -24.97 24.46
N PRO A 131 25.76 -23.86 23.69
CA PRO A 131 26.25 -22.60 24.24
C PRO A 131 25.35 -22.11 25.37
N ARG A 132 25.96 -21.51 26.40
CA ARG A 132 25.26 -20.91 27.54
C ARG A 132 24.59 -19.58 27.16
N LEU A 133 25.21 -18.85 26.24
CA LEU A 133 24.77 -17.55 25.77
C LEU A 133 24.63 -17.53 24.25
N SER A 134 23.65 -16.78 23.79
CA SER A 134 23.47 -16.39 22.39
C SER A 134 23.07 -14.92 22.41
N VAL A 135 23.98 -14.04 21.99
CA VAL A 135 23.91 -12.60 22.21
C VAL A 135 23.92 -11.89 20.87
N LEU A 136 22.98 -10.97 20.64
CA LEU A 136 23.04 -10.10 19.47
C LEU A 136 24.30 -9.22 19.58
N PRO A 137 25.11 -9.05 18.52
CA PRO A 137 26.37 -8.31 18.60
C PRO A 137 26.16 -6.79 18.54
N ASN A 138 25.32 -6.26 19.43
CA ASN A 138 24.97 -4.85 19.51
C ASN A 138 25.17 -4.32 20.94
N MET A 139 25.56 -3.06 21.07
CA MET A 139 25.65 -2.35 22.36
C MET A 139 25.05 -0.95 22.25
N ALA A 140 24.39 -0.51 23.31
CA ALA A 140 24.03 0.89 23.52
C ALA A 140 24.64 1.38 24.83
N ARG A 141 25.24 2.57 24.83
CA ARG A 141 25.80 3.20 26.04
C ARG A 141 25.38 4.67 26.07
N TYR A 142 24.67 5.08 27.12
CA TYR A 142 24.25 6.47 27.28
C TYR A 142 24.20 6.89 28.75
N ARG A 143 24.30 8.20 29.00
CA ARG A 143 24.17 8.78 30.35
C ARG A 143 22.79 9.37 30.52
N ASP A 144 22.01 8.81 31.45
CA ASP A 144 20.76 9.41 31.89
C ASP A 144 21.10 10.65 32.74
N ARG A 145 20.67 11.82 32.27
CA ARG A 145 20.94 13.10 32.94
C ARG A 145 20.11 13.30 34.21
N LYS A 146 18.93 12.66 34.31
CA LYS A 146 18.05 12.76 35.49
C LYS A 146 18.58 11.92 36.64
N LEU A 147 19.05 10.70 36.33
CA LEU A 147 19.64 9.77 37.30
C LEU A 147 21.15 10.00 37.50
N ASN A 148 21.76 10.84 36.66
CA ASN A 148 23.21 11.09 36.62
C ASN A 148 24.04 9.79 36.53
N ARG A 149 23.52 8.80 35.81
CA ARG A 149 24.10 7.45 35.71
C ARG A 149 24.30 7.05 34.26
N THR A 150 25.43 6.42 33.97
CA THR A 150 25.67 5.80 32.66
C THR A 150 25.10 4.39 32.67
N PHE A 151 24.31 4.08 31.65
CA PHE A 151 23.80 2.74 31.38
C PHE A 151 24.50 2.16 30.15
N THR A 152 24.75 0.86 30.21
CA THR A 152 25.27 0.06 29.09
C THR A 152 24.34 -1.13 28.91
N PHE A 153 23.83 -1.31 27.71
CA PHE A 153 22.96 -2.41 27.31
C PHE A 153 23.66 -3.18 26.19
N VAL A 154 23.58 -4.50 26.24
CA VAL A 154 24.26 -5.39 25.28
C VAL A 154 23.27 -6.45 24.80
N GLY A 155 23.34 -6.78 23.52
CA GLY A 155 22.49 -7.80 22.91
C GLY A 155 21.01 -7.44 22.95
N SER A 156 20.17 -8.38 23.36
CA SER A 156 18.73 -8.19 23.47
C SER A 156 18.33 -7.13 24.51
N ASP A 157 19.19 -6.85 25.49
CA ASP A 157 18.91 -5.85 26.54
C ASP A 157 18.76 -4.44 25.96
N VAL A 158 19.27 -4.16 24.75
CA VAL A 158 19.09 -2.85 24.09
C VAL A 158 17.62 -2.53 23.78
N TYR A 159 16.76 -3.54 23.71
CA TYR A 159 15.33 -3.37 23.45
C TYR A 159 14.51 -3.13 24.72
N ALA A 160 15.11 -3.23 25.91
CA ALA A 160 14.45 -2.93 27.18
C ALA A 160 14.12 -1.44 27.36
N ASP A 161 14.82 -0.56 26.63
CA ASP A 161 14.69 0.88 26.74
C ASP A 161 14.70 1.55 25.36
N GLY A 162 13.81 2.53 25.15
CA GLY A 162 13.70 3.25 23.88
C GLY A 162 14.94 4.07 23.53
N THR A 163 15.62 4.64 24.53
CA THR A 163 16.86 5.40 24.31
C THR A 163 18.02 4.47 23.93
N ALA A 164 18.14 3.33 24.60
CA ALA A 164 19.09 2.28 24.25
C ALA A 164 18.87 1.79 22.82
N ARG A 165 17.62 1.48 22.45
CA ARG A 165 17.26 1.08 21.09
C ARG A 165 17.67 2.12 20.04
N GLY A 166 17.46 3.41 20.34
CA GLY A 166 17.82 4.51 19.44
C GLY A 166 19.33 4.78 19.32
N GLN A 167 20.14 4.36 20.30
CA GLN A 167 21.60 4.56 20.32
C GLN A 167 22.40 3.26 20.15
N SER A 168 21.74 2.16 19.82
CA SER A 168 22.36 0.86 19.60
C SER A 168 23.31 0.91 18.40
N LYS A 169 24.52 0.36 18.59
CA LYS A 169 25.55 0.21 17.56
C LYS A 169 25.95 -1.27 17.42
N PRO A 170 26.11 -1.79 16.20
CA PRO A 170 26.59 -3.14 15.99
C PRO A 170 28.13 -3.25 16.11
N VAL A 171 28.62 -4.46 16.40
CA VAL A 171 30.04 -4.84 16.34
C VAL A 171 30.56 -4.82 14.90
N TYR A 172 29.71 -5.27 13.98
CA TYR A 172 30.03 -5.46 12.57
C TYR A 172 29.39 -4.36 11.72
N GLU A 173 30.04 -3.97 10.63
CA GLU A 173 29.38 -3.18 9.60
C GLU A 173 28.21 -3.96 8.99
N PRO A 174 27.09 -3.30 8.64
CA PRO A 174 26.03 -3.95 7.88
C PRO A 174 26.57 -4.66 6.63
N GLY A 175 26.36 -5.99 6.55
CA GLY A 175 26.83 -6.82 5.43
C GLY A 175 28.28 -7.34 5.53
N SER A 176 29.00 -7.03 6.61
CA SER A 176 30.35 -7.52 6.88
C SER A 176 30.37 -8.49 8.07
N ASN A 177 31.28 -9.47 8.03
CA ASN A 177 31.61 -10.37 9.15
C ASN A 177 32.96 -10.06 9.79
N VAL A 178 33.59 -8.95 9.42
CA VAL A 178 34.84 -8.49 10.01
C VAL A 178 34.55 -7.48 11.11
N VAL A 179 35.13 -7.68 12.28
CA VAL A 179 34.99 -6.76 13.42
C VAL A 179 35.65 -5.43 13.06
N ASN A 180 34.88 -4.34 13.17
CA ASN A 180 35.37 -2.98 12.96
C ASN A 180 35.08 -2.03 14.15
N ASN A 181 34.13 -2.39 15.03
CA ASN A 181 33.74 -1.58 16.17
C ASN A 181 34.19 -2.25 17.48
N TRP A 182 35.44 -1.97 17.85
CA TRP A 182 36.11 -2.61 18.99
C TRP A 182 35.52 -2.25 20.35
N ASP A 183 35.02 -1.02 20.53
CA ASP A 183 34.34 -0.60 21.78
C ASP A 183 33.07 -1.42 22.04
N VAL A 184 32.33 -1.75 20.98
CA VAL A 184 31.14 -2.60 21.07
C VAL A 184 31.55 -4.06 21.26
N MET A 185 32.58 -4.53 20.55
CA MET A 185 33.10 -5.89 20.70
C MET A 185 33.56 -6.14 22.14
N GLU A 186 34.28 -5.20 22.75
CA GLU A 186 34.69 -5.25 24.15
C GLU A 186 33.47 -5.37 25.06
N GLY A 187 32.43 -4.53 24.87
CA GLY A 187 31.20 -4.62 25.65
C GLY A 187 30.44 -5.95 25.49
N VAL A 188 30.48 -6.56 24.29
CA VAL A 188 29.90 -7.89 24.05
C VAL A 188 30.70 -8.98 24.76
N LEU A 189 32.03 -8.91 24.74
CA LEU A 189 32.91 -9.83 25.47
C LEU A 189 32.72 -9.71 26.98
N ASP A 190 32.71 -8.49 27.51
CA ASP A 190 32.41 -8.19 28.92
C ASP A 190 31.09 -8.84 29.34
N TYR A 191 30.03 -8.65 28.54
CA TYR A 191 28.74 -9.25 28.81
C TYR A 191 28.82 -10.77 28.83
N CYS A 192 29.49 -11.39 27.85
CA CYS A 192 29.69 -12.84 27.82
C CYS A 192 30.42 -13.35 29.08
N PHE A 193 31.56 -12.76 29.44
CA PHE A 193 32.34 -13.20 30.59
C PHE A 193 31.60 -13.00 31.93
N VAL A 194 30.95 -11.85 32.11
CA VAL A 194 30.14 -11.55 33.30
C VAL A 194 28.98 -12.53 33.43
N LYS A 195 28.24 -12.79 32.34
CA LYS A 195 27.08 -13.69 32.39
C LYS A 195 27.45 -15.16 32.52
N MET A 196 28.64 -15.56 32.05
CA MET A 196 29.21 -16.90 32.30
C MET A 196 29.84 -17.04 33.69
N GLY A 197 29.76 -16.00 34.54
CA GLY A 197 30.23 -16.05 35.92
C GLY A 197 31.75 -16.18 36.05
N VAL A 198 32.50 -15.68 35.06
CA VAL A 198 33.96 -15.59 35.15
C VAL A 198 34.29 -14.62 36.28
N ASP A 199 34.66 -15.18 37.44
CA ASP A 199 34.62 -14.47 38.75
C ASP A 199 35.63 -13.32 38.81
N GLY A 200 36.64 -13.28 37.94
CA GLY A 200 37.50 -12.10 37.74
C GLY A 200 38.16 -11.56 39.00
N ARG A 201 38.20 -12.31 40.12
CA ARG A 201 38.73 -11.84 41.42
C ARG A 201 40.21 -11.48 41.36
N SER A 202 40.90 -11.92 40.32
CA SER A 202 42.29 -11.60 39.97
C SER A 202 42.42 -10.57 38.84
N GLY A 203 41.32 -10.04 38.30
CA GLY A 203 41.27 -9.15 37.14
C GLY A 203 41.56 -9.85 35.81
N ARG A 204 41.45 -11.18 35.73
CA ARG A 204 41.77 -11.98 34.54
C ARG A 204 40.77 -13.12 34.35
N ILE A 205 40.69 -13.66 33.12
CA ILE A 205 39.78 -14.76 32.77
C ILE A 205 40.29 -16.14 33.22
N ASP A 206 41.61 -16.32 33.44
CA ASP A 206 42.31 -17.56 33.86
C ASP A 206 41.91 -18.87 33.15
N ARG A 207 41.24 -18.79 31.99
CA ARG A 207 40.82 -19.93 31.17
C ARG A 207 41.23 -19.73 29.71
N PRO A 208 41.69 -20.79 29.01
CA PRO A 208 41.94 -20.71 27.57
C PRO A 208 40.69 -20.28 26.79
N ILE A 209 40.88 -19.60 25.68
CA ILE A 209 39.77 -19.18 24.80
C ILE A 209 39.93 -19.80 23.43
N VAL A 210 38.86 -20.39 22.91
CA VAL A 210 38.73 -20.72 21.48
C VAL A 210 37.70 -19.77 20.88
N MET A 211 38.09 -19.05 19.83
CA MET A 211 37.24 -18.07 19.19
C MET A 211 37.10 -18.37 17.69
N THR A 212 35.89 -18.28 17.14
CA THR A 212 35.71 -18.40 15.69
C THR A 212 36.07 -17.08 14.98
N GLU A 213 36.56 -17.18 13.74
CA GLU A 213 36.85 -16.06 12.87
C GLU A 213 36.47 -16.37 11.42
N PRO A 214 36.23 -15.35 10.57
CA PRO A 214 35.87 -15.59 9.18
C PRO A 214 37.03 -16.19 8.37
N VAL A 215 36.68 -16.84 7.26
CA VAL A 215 37.64 -17.29 6.24
C VAL A 215 38.44 -16.09 5.73
N ALA A 216 39.76 -16.22 5.64
CA ALA A 216 40.68 -15.17 5.23
C ALA A 216 40.51 -13.86 6.02
N ASN A 217 40.36 -13.96 7.35
CA ASN A 217 40.23 -12.80 8.23
C ASN A 217 41.44 -11.87 8.13
N LEU A 218 41.19 -10.55 8.27
CA LEU A 218 42.22 -9.53 8.20
C LEU A 218 43.21 -9.66 9.36
N GLY A 219 44.51 -9.56 9.04
CA GLY A 219 45.57 -9.60 10.05
C GLY A 219 45.39 -8.54 11.14
N TYR A 220 44.97 -7.32 10.76
CA TYR A 220 44.66 -6.24 11.71
C TYR A 220 43.54 -6.60 12.70
N SER A 221 42.45 -7.22 12.21
CA SER A 221 41.34 -7.60 13.07
C SER A 221 41.74 -8.70 14.05
N ARG A 222 42.47 -9.72 13.58
CA ARG A 222 43.00 -10.78 14.46
C ARG A 222 44.00 -10.23 15.49
N LYS A 223 44.87 -9.31 15.07
CA LYS A 223 45.83 -8.62 15.93
C LYS A 223 45.12 -7.88 17.06
N THR A 224 44.14 -7.03 16.72
CA THR A 224 43.41 -6.22 17.69
C THR A 224 42.58 -7.08 18.65
N MET A 225 41.95 -8.14 18.14
CA MET A 225 41.25 -9.12 18.99
C MET A 225 42.21 -9.79 19.98
N SER A 226 43.39 -10.21 19.51
CA SER A 226 44.40 -10.84 20.38
C SER A 226 44.91 -9.87 21.44
N GLU A 227 45.16 -8.61 21.08
CA GLU A 227 45.55 -7.56 22.02
C GLU A 227 44.49 -7.37 23.12
N ILE A 228 43.21 -7.28 22.74
CA ILE A 228 42.10 -7.20 23.71
C ILE A 228 42.09 -8.42 24.65
N LEU A 229 42.17 -9.63 24.11
CA LEU A 229 42.09 -10.86 24.93
C LEU A 229 43.31 -11.03 25.86
N PHE A 230 44.51 -10.69 25.43
CA PHE A 230 45.73 -10.86 26.22
C PHE A 230 46.02 -9.69 27.17
N GLU A 231 45.83 -8.45 26.74
CA GLU A 231 46.18 -7.26 27.52
C GLU A 231 45.02 -6.77 28.39
N CYS A 232 43.79 -6.69 27.85
CA CYS A 232 42.63 -6.23 28.62
C CYS A 232 42.10 -7.33 29.56
N TYR A 233 41.95 -8.55 29.04
CA TYR A 233 41.33 -9.66 29.79
C TYR A 233 42.32 -10.64 30.43
N GLY A 234 43.61 -10.55 30.09
CA GLY A 234 44.65 -11.41 30.68
C GLY A 234 44.44 -12.90 30.41
N ALA A 235 43.91 -13.28 29.24
CA ALA A 235 43.71 -14.67 28.87
C ALA A 235 45.04 -15.45 28.88
N PRO A 236 45.09 -16.68 29.42
CA PRO A 236 46.32 -17.49 29.45
C PRO A 236 46.75 -17.94 28.06
N SER A 237 45.79 -18.30 27.21
CA SER A 237 46.04 -18.71 25.83
C SER A 237 44.78 -18.59 24.97
N VAL A 238 44.98 -18.39 23.66
CA VAL A 238 43.91 -18.19 22.67
C VAL A 238 44.18 -19.03 21.43
N ALA A 239 43.14 -19.63 20.85
CA ALA A 239 43.16 -20.25 19.53
C ALA A 239 42.01 -19.72 18.66
N TYR A 240 42.26 -19.53 17.36
CA TYR A 240 41.28 -19.04 16.40
C TYR A 240 40.94 -20.12 15.39
N GLY A 241 39.67 -20.24 14.97
CA GLY A 241 39.32 -21.18 13.91
C GLY A 241 38.12 -20.76 13.09
N ILE A 242 37.94 -21.38 11.94
CA ILE A 242 36.82 -21.16 11.03
C ILE A 242 35.64 -22.02 11.49
N ASP A 243 34.52 -21.36 11.75
CA ASP A 243 33.25 -21.93 12.19
C ASP A 243 32.76 -23.13 11.35
N SER A 244 32.76 -22.98 10.03
CA SER A 244 32.31 -24.01 9.09
C SER A 244 33.20 -25.26 9.09
N LEU A 245 34.50 -25.09 9.33
CA LEU A 245 35.43 -26.22 9.48
C LEU A 245 35.19 -26.98 10.79
N PHE A 246 34.95 -26.27 11.89
CA PHE A 246 34.55 -26.89 13.15
C PHE A 246 33.25 -27.69 12.98
N SER A 247 32.25 -27.13 12.31
CA SER A 247 30.99 -27.81 12.00
C SER A 247 31.21 -29.08 11.17
N TYR A 248 32.08 -29.03 10.17
CA TYR A 248 32.39 -30.17 9.31
C TYR A 248 33.12 -31.29 10.06
N SER A 249 34.13 -30.93 10.88
CA SER A 249 34.88 -31.86 11.72
C SER A 249 33.99 -32.55 12.76
N TYR A 250 33.09 -31.79 13.40
CA TYR A 250 32.10 -32.31 14.35
C TYR A 250 31.17 -33.36 13.70
N ASN A 251 30.83 -33.15 12.43
CA ASN A 251 30.00 -34.05 11.64
C ASN A 251 30.80 -35.16 10.94
N GLY A 252 32.02 -35.46 11.41
CA GLY A 252 32.83 -36.60 10.95
C GLY A 252 33.47 -36.44 9.57
N GLY A 253 33.47 -35.22 9.01
CA GLY A 253 34.01 -34.92 7.70
C GLY A 253 35.53 -35.11 7.61
N ARG A 254 36.02 -35.55 6.45
CA ARG A 254 37.46 -35.73 6.15
C ARG A 254 37.85 -35.29 4.75
N ASN A 255 37.12 -35.74 3.73
CA ASN A 255 37.32 -35.39 2.33
C ASN A 255 35.97 -34.94 1.79
N GLY A 256 35.79 -33.65 1.51
CA GLY A 256 34.46 -33.10 1.21
C GLY A 256 34.50 -31.66 0.77
N LEU A 257 33.39 -31.18 0.23
CA LEU A 257 33.18 -29.79 -0.15
C LEU A 257 32.22 -29.15 0.84
N VAL A 258 32.75 -28.31 1.73
CA VAL A 258 31.95 -27.59 2.72
C VAL A 258 31.33 -26.37 2.05
N MET A 259 30.00 -26.31 2.03
CA MET A 259 29.23 -25.14 1.59
C MET A 259 28.57 -24.51 2.81
N ASP A 260 29.16 -23.42 3.28
CA ASP A 260 28.68 -22.65 4.42
C ASP A 260 27.92 -21.42 3.91
N SER A 261 26.59 -21.47 3.92
CA SER A 261 25.77 -20.28 3.64
C SER A 261 25.37 -19.61 4.95
N SER A 262 26.11 -18.56 5.30
CA SER A 262 26.06 -17.92 6.61
C SER A 262 25.27 -16.60 6.59
N TYR A 263 25.41 -15.78 7.64
CA TYR A 263 24.64 -14.54 7.78
C TYR A 263 25.03 -13.47 6.74
N THR A 264 26.32 -13.30 6.44
CA THR A 264 26.82 -12.21 5.58
C THR A 264 27.31 -12.65 4.21
N SER A 265 27.69 -13.93 4.07
CA SER A 265 28.35 -14.47 2.89
C SER A 265 28.22 -15.99 2.86
N THR A 266 28.46 -16.57 1.69
CA THR A 266 28.47 -18.02 1.47
C THR A 266 29.87 -18.46 1.05
N HIS A 267 30.48 -19.40 1.79
CA HIS A 267 31.81 -19.93 1.52
C HIS A 267 31.74 -21.36 0.98
N ILE A 268 32.56 -21.67 -0.02
CA ILE A 268 32.70 -23.01 -0.59
C ILE A 268 34.16 -23.43 -0.38
N ILE A 269 34.39 -24.34 0.56
CA ILE A 269 35.70 -24.74 1.08
C ILE A 269 35.95 -26.22 0.77
N PRO A 270 36.87 -26.55 -0.16
CA PRO A 270 37.30 -27.92 -0.35
C PRO A 270 38.20 -28.37 0.81
N VAL A 271 37.90 -29.54 1.39
CA VAL A 271 38.65 -30.14 2.49
C VAL A 271 39.14 -31.52 2.06
N VAL A 272 40.44 -31.78 2.22
CA VAL A 272 41.09 -33.04 1.85
C VAL A 272 41.95 -33.52 3.01
N ASN A 273 41.78 -34.77 3.43
CA ASN A 273 42.44 -35.39 4.57
C ASN A 273 42.33 -34.56 5.86
N SER A 274 41.13 -34.01 6.09
CA SER A 274 40.80 -33.08 7.19
C SER A 274 41.50 -31.72 7.13
N LYS A 275 42.24 -31.43 6.06
CA LYS A 275 42.92 -30.14 5.85
C LYS A 275 42.17 -29.29 4.82
N PRO A 276 41.80 -28.04 5.14
CA PRO A 276 41.15 -27.15 4.20
C PRO A 276 42.13 -26.66 3.13
N LEU A 277 41.69 -26.62 1.88
CA LEU A 277 42.42 -26.02 0.77
C LEU A 277 41.98 -24.57 0.60
N LEU A 278 42.42 -23.71 1.53
CA LEU A 278 42.01 -22.30 1.59
C LEU A 278 42.37 -21.51 0.31
N SER A 279 43.45 -21.87 -0.38
CA SER A 279 43.83 -21.26 -1.67
C SER A 279 42.85 -21.55 -2.81
N GLN A 280 42.01 -22.58 -2.68
CA GLN A 280 40.99 -22.95 -3.65
C GLN A 280 39.57 -22.57 -3.20
N THR A 281 39.43 -21.99 -2.02
CA THR A 281 38.14 -21.58 -1.45
C THR A 281 37.56 -20.39 -2.19
N THR A 282 36.24 -20.37 -2.38
CA THR A 282 35.54 -19.25 -3.01
C THR A 282 34.48 -18.70 -2.08
N ARG A 283 34.29 -17.37 -2.11
CA ARG A 283 33.26 -16.65 -1.37
C ARG A 283 32.25 -16.03 -2.34
N LEU A 284 30.98 -16.35 -2.15
CA LEU A 284 29.84 -15.62 -2.71
C LEU A 284 29.41 -14.55 -1.69
N ASN A 285 29.27 -13.30 -2.14
CA ASN A 285 28.88 -12.15 -1.33
C ASN A 285 27.37 -12.07 -1.10
N TRP A 286 26.78 -13.21 -0.73
CA TRP A 286 25.37 -13.33 -0.40
C TRP A 286 25.17 -14.20 0.83
N GLY A 287 24.37 -13.73 1.76
CA GLY A 287 23.96 -14.42 2.98
C GLY A 287 22.59 -13.94 3.44
N ARG A 288 22.16 -14.37 4.62
CA ARG A 288 20.85 -14.02 5.18
C ARG A 288 20.61 -12.51 5.33
N PHE A 289 21.63 -11.73 5.68
CA PHE A 289 21.54 -10.27 5.79
C PHE A 289 21.16 -9.65 4.44
N GLN A 290 21.86 -10.03 3.35
CA GLN A 290 21.57 -9.55 2.01
C GLN A 290 20.18 -10.00 1.54
N SER A 291 19.77 -11.23 1.86
CA SER A 291 18.41 -11.72 1.60
C SER A 291 17.34 -10.84 2.27
N ALA A 292 17.53 -10.49 3.56
CA ALA A 292 16.61 -9.63 4.30
C ALA A 292 16.58 -8.19 3.74
N GLN A 293 17.75 -7.62 3.42
CA GLN A 293 17.83 -6.31 2.78
C GLN A 293 17.19 -6.29 1.40
N TYR A 294 17.33 -7.37 0.63
CA TYR A 294 16.68 -7.51 -0.66
C TYR A 294 15.17 -7.62 -0.53
N LEU A 295 14.67 -8.41 0.43
CA LEU A 295 13.24 -8.45 0.76
C LEU A 295 12.71 -7.06 1.13
N LEU A 296 13.41 -6.32 1.99
CA LEU A 296 13.02 -4.95 2.36
C LEU A 296 12.93 -4.02 1.15
N LYS A 297 13.88 -4.11 0.20
CA LYS A 297 13.83 -3.32 -1.03
C LYS A 297 12.62 -3.70 -1.88
N LEU A 298 12.33 -5.00 -2.04
CA LEU A 298 11.16 -5.48 -2.78
C LEU A 298 9.86 -5.01 -2.13
N LEU A 299 9.73 -5.13 -0.80
CA LEU A 299 8.53 -4.69 -0.07
C LEU A 299 8.31 -3.18 -0.14
N ARG A 300 9.37 -2.37 -0.10
CA ARG A 300 9.27 -0.91 -0.28
C ARG A 300 8.81 -0.51 -1.68
N LEU A 301 9.22 -1.28 -2.69
CA LEU A 301 8.76 -1.07 -4.08
C LEU A 301 7.32 -1.54 -4.27
N LYS A 302 6.94 -2.64 -3.61
CA LYS A 302 5.60 -3.21 -3.67
C LYS A 302 4.56 -2.37 -2.92
N TYR A 303 4.92 -1.84 -1.75
CA TYR A 303 4.05 -1.05 -0.88
C TYR A 303 4.66 0.31 -0.53
N PRO A 304 4.71 1.26 -1.49
CA PRO A 304 5.31 2.59 -1.25
C PRO A 304 4.55 3.43 -0.22
N THR A 305 3.26 3.16 -0.01
CA THR A 305 2.37 3.88 0.91
C THR A 305 2.10 3.12 2.21
N PHE A 306 2.83 2.04 2.49
CA PHE A 306 2.64 1.25 3.70
C PHE A 306 2.88 2.11 4.96
N PRO A 307 1.93 2.16 5.91
CA PRO A 307 2.02 3.07 7.06
C PRO A 307 3.10 2.65 8.07
N GLY A 308 3.44 1.36 8.14
CA GLY A 308 4.42 0.82 9.08
C GLY A 308 5.86 0.89 8.58
N LYS A 309 6.83 0.77 9.51
CA LYS A 309 8.24 0.55 9.17
C LYS A 309 8.63 -0.89 9.49
N ILE A 310 9.08 -1.63 8.49
CA ILE A 310 9.65 -2.96 8.66
C ILE A 310 11.11 -2.80 9.13
N SER A 311 11.43 -3.37 10.29
CA SER A 311 12.80 -3.40 10.82
C SER A 311 13.64 -4.52 10.20
N ASP A 312 14.97 -4.42 10.30
CA ASP A 312 15.87 -5.43 9.72
C ASP A 312 15.64 -6.82 10.33
N ASN A 313 15.46 -6.91 11.66
CA ASN A 313 15.15 -8.19 12.33
C ASN A 313 13.82 -8.78 11.83
N GLN A 314 12.80 -7.94 11.64
CA GLN A 314 11.51 -8.41 11.12
C GLN A 314 11.66 -8.95 9.70
N ALA A 315 12.44 -8.29 8.85
CA ALA A 315 12.71 -8.79 7.51
C ALA A 315 13.48 -10.12 7.53
N GLU A 316 14.43 -10.28 8.44
CA GLU A 316 15.14 -11.56 8.64
C GLU A 316 14.19 -12.68 9.08
N ASP A 317 13.26 -12.39 9.98
CA ASP A 317 12.24 -13.33 10.45
C ASP A 317 11.31 -13.72 9.29
N LEU A 318 10.85 -12.74 8.50
CA LEU A 318 10.03 -13.00 7.32
C LEU A 318 10.74 -13.90 6.31
N VAL A 319 12.03 -13.65 6.04
CA VAL A 319 12.83 -14.53 5.17
C VAL A 319 12.92 -15.93 5.76
N ARG A 320 13.22 -16.06 7.05
CA ARG A 320 13.40 -17.36 7.71
C ARG A 320 12.12 -18.19 7.77
N GLU A 321 10.97 -17.57 7.98
CA GLU A 321 9.71 -18.26 8.26
C GLU A 321 8.83 -18.45 7.02
N HIS A 322 9.01 -17.63 5.97
CA HIS A 322 8.10 -17.64 4.81
C HIS A 322 8.78 -17.94 3.47
N CYS A 323 10.11 -17.82 3.36
CA CYS A 323 10.82 -18.13 2.12
C CYS A 323 11.23 -19.61 2.03
N TYR A 324 11.31 -20.12 0.80
CA TYR A 324 11.77 -21.47 0.49
C TYR A 324 12.40 -21.53 -0.91
N VAL A 325 13.23 -22.54 -1.16
CA VAL A 325 13.88 -22.73 -2.46
C VAL A 325 12.97 -23.54 -3.39
N SER A 326 12.62 -22.95 -4.53
CA SER A 326 11.90 -23.65 -5.60
C SER A 326 12.78 -24.73 -6.24
N GLN A 327 12.17 -25.85 -6.63
CA GLN A 327 12.87 -26.94 -7.34
C GLN A 327 12.99 -26.67 -8.85
N ASP A 328 12.06 -25.90 -9.42
CA ASP A 328 12.05 -25.44 -10.80
C ASP A 328 11.57 -23.98 -10.81
N TYR A 329 12.54 -23.07 -10.67
CA TYR A 329 12.26 -21.66 -10.44
C TYR A 329 11.53 -20.99 -11.60
N GLU A 330 11.88 -21.30 -12.84
CA GLU A 330 11.25 -20.68 -14.02
C GLU A 330 9.77 -21.09 -14.15
N ASN A 331 9.49 -22.39 -14.01
CA ASN A 331 8.12 -22.89 -14.06
C ASN A 331 7.28 -22.35 -12.89
N ASP A 332 7.78 -22.43 -11.65
CA ASP A 332 7.07 -21.94 -10.47
C ASP A 332 6.80 -20.44 -10.56
N LEU A 333 7.77 -19.64 -11.02
CA LEU A 333 7.61 -18.19 -11.17
C LEU A 333 6.53 -17.84 -12.19
N SER A 334 6.48 -18.55 -13.33
CA SER A 334 5.52 -18.27 -14.41
C SER A 334 4.06 -18.47 -14.01
N ARG A 335 3.80 -19.33 -13.01
CA ARG A 335 2.47 -19.71 -12.53
C ARG A 335 2.19 -19.25 -11.10
N TYR A 336 3.14 -18.56 -10.45
CA TYR A 336 3.09 -18.31 -9.00
C TYR A 336 1.85 -17.52 -8.57
N LEU A 337 1.39 -16.61 -9.43
CA LEU A 337 0.25 -15.73 -9.19
C LEU A 337 -1.05 -16.22 -9.83
N ASP A 338 -1.07 -17.46 -10.35
CA ASP A 338 -2.30 -18.09 -10.83
C ASP A 338 -3.32 -18.18 -9.70
N TRP A 339 -4.59 -17.86 -9.96
CA TRP A 339 -5.64 -17.82 -8.93
C TRP A 339 -5.86 -19.14 -8.20
N THR A 340 -5.68 -20.25 -8.90
CA THR A 340 -5.85 -21.59 -8.35
C THR A 340 -4.75 -21.89 -7.34
N GLY A 341 -5.10 -22.05 -6.06
CA GLY A 341 -4.13 -22.37 -4.99
C GLY A 341 -3.22 -21.18 -4.64
N LEU A 342 -3.62 -19.95 -4.96
CA LEU A 342 -2.90 -18.76 -4.51
C LEU A 342 -3.02 -18.58 -2.98
N GLU A 343 -4.11 -19.04 -2.37
CA GLU A 343 -4.35 -19.02 -0.92
C GLU A 343 -3.30 -19.79 -0.10
N ASP A 344 -2.67 -20.81 -0.69
CA ASP A 344 -1.59 -21.58 -0.05
C ASP A 344 -0.20 -20.93 -0.29
N ARG A 345 -0.06 -20.23 -1.42
CA ARG A 345 1.19 -19.61 -1.87
C ARG A 345 1.35 -18.18 -1.38
N ASP A 346 0.27 -17.49 -1.09
CA ASP A 346 0.27 -16.15 -0.52
C ASP A 346 0.31 -16.22 1.01
N HIS A 347 1.27 -15.52 1.61
CA HIS A 347 1.33 -15.35 3.06
C HIS A 347 0.95 -13.92 3.41
N THR A 348 -0.19 -13.76 4.08
CA THR A 348 -0.66 -12.46 4.57
C THR A 348 -0.06 -12.15 5.94
N ILE A 349 0.79 -11.12 6.00
CA ILE A 349 1.48 -10.66 7.20
C ILE A 349 0.70 -9.48 7.79
N GLN A 350 0.20 -9.63 9.01
CA GLN A 350 -0.53 -8.59 9.73
C GLN A 350 0.41 -7.80 10.65
N PHE A 351 0.50 -6.50 10.42
CA PHE A 351 1.15 -5.56 11.35
C PHE A 351 0.15 -5.03 12.39
N PRO A 352 0.63 -4.56 13.56
CA PRO A 352 -0.20 -3.88 14.53
C PRO A 352 -0.91 -2.66 13.92
N TYR A 353 -2.20 -2.49 14.22
CA TYR A 353 -3.01 -1.36 13.78
C TYR A 353 -3.90 -0.88 14.92
N THR A 354 -4.41 0.35 14.80
CA THR A 354 -5.42 0.89 15.71
C THR A 354 -6.72 1.00 14.95
N GLU A 355 -7.75 0.28 15.42
CA GLU A 355 -9.09 0.43 14.85
C GLU A 355 -9.60 1.84 15.11
N GLN A 356 -9.93 2.55 14.05
CA GLN A 356 -10.71 3.77 14.19
C GLN A 356 -12.13 3.34 14.54
N ILE A 357 -12.57 3.68 15.76
CA ILE A 357 -13.97 3.51 16.15
C ILE A 357 -14.77 4.49 15.30
N VAL A 358 -15.20 4.05 14.12
CA VAL A 358 -16.20 4.75 13.34
C VAL A 358 -17.46 4.65 14.18
N VAL A 359 -17.86 5.76 14.82
CA VAL A 359 -19.15 5.86 15.50
C VAL A 359 -20.20 5.76 14.40
N GLN A 360 -20.57 4.53 14.03
CA GLN A 360 -21.70 4.26 13.18
C GLN A 360 -22.92 4.79 13.93
N LYS A 361 -23.43 5.94 13.49
CA LYS A 361 -24.72 6.43 13.96
C LYS A 361 -25.72 5.33 13.67
N THR A 362 -26.42 4.86 14.70
CA THR A 362 -27.41 3.80 14.54
C THR A 362 -28.44 4.22 13.48
N GLU A 363 -29.11 3.27 12.83
CA GLU A 363 -30.22 3.61 11.91
C GLU A 363 -31.24 4.54 12.58
N GLU A 364 -31.44 4.38 13.88
CA GLU A 364 -32.28 5.23 14.72
C GLU A 364 -31.72 6.65 14.87
N GLU A 365 -30.41 6.83 15.02
CA GLU A 365 -29.76 8.16 15.04
C GLU A 365 -29.74 8.84 13.66
N LEU A 366 -29.56 8.07 12.58
CA LEU A 366 -29.66 8.57 11.21
C LEU A 366 -31.11 8.97 10.87
N ALA A 367 -32.08 8.16 11.29
CA ALA A 367 -33.49 8.46 11.18
C ALA A 367 -33.86 9.69 12.04
N ALA A 368 -33.38 9.78 13.28
CA ALA A 368 -33.60 10.93 14.15
C ALA A 368 -32.92 12.21 13.61
N ALA A 369 -31.79 12.10 12.92
CA ALA A 369 -31.16 13.24 12.24
C ALA A 369 -31.94 13.68 10.99
N ALA A 370 -32.44 12.73 10.21
CA ALA A 370 -33.35 13.00 9.09
C ALA A 370 -34.67 13.61 9.58
N GLU A 371 -35.19 13.14 10.71
CA GLU A 371 -36.41 13.63 11.34
C GLU A 371 -36.20 15.01 11.97
N LYS A 372 -35.07 15.27 12.64
CA LYS A 372 -34.67 16.62 13.06
C LYS A 372 -34.50 17.58 11.88
N ARG A 373 -33.97 17.12 10.74
CA ARG A 373 -33.93 17.94 9.51
C ARG A 373 -35.35 18.26 9.02
N LYS A 374 -36.24 17.27 8.96
CA LYS A 374 -37.66 17.49 8.61
C LYS A 374 -38.36 18.41 9.59
N GLU A 375 -38.11 18.26 10.90
CA GLU A 375 -38.70 19.08 11.96
C GLU A 375 -38.16 20.52 11.92
N SER A 376 -36.85 20.70 11.68
CA SER A 376 -36.26 22.03 11.48
C SER A 376 -36.82 22.72 10.24
N GLY A 377 -37.05 21.98 9.14
CA GLY A 377 -37.73 22.46 7.95
C GLY A 377 -39.19 22.87 8.23
N ARG A 378 -39.92 22.06 9.00
CA ARG A 378 -41.28 22.39 9.46
C ARG A 378 -41.29 23.63 10.36
N ARG A 379 -40.31 23.78 11.26
CA ARG A 379 -40.19 24.95 12.15
C ARG A 379 -39.91 26.22 11.37
N LEU A 380 -39.05 26.16 10.35
CA LEU A 380 -38.79 27.26 9.41
C LEU A 380 -40.05 27.64 8.63
N GLN A 381 -40.79 26.66 8.11
CA GLN A 381 -42.08 26.90 7.44
C GLN A 381 -43.12 27.51 8.39
N ALA A 382 -43.19 27.04 9.63
CA ALA A 382 -44.08 27.59 10.65
C ALA A 382 -43.71 29.02 11.05
N GLN A 383 -42.41 29.32 11.16
CA GLN A 383 -41.92 30.68 11.45
C GLN A 383 -42.18 31.63 10.27
N ALA A 384 -42.00 31.15 9.04
CA ALA A 384 -42.37 31.89 7.83
C ALA A 384 -43.89 32.13 7.76
N ALA A 385 -44.72 31.14 8.09
CA ALA A 385 -46.18 31.28 8.17
C ALA A 385 -46.61 32.29 9.26
N LYS A 386 -45.99 32.24 10.45
CA LYS A 386 -46.25 33.20 11.54
C LYS A 386 -45.89 34.64 11.13
N MET A 387 -44.74 34.84 10.49
CA MET A 387 -44.36 36.16 9.97
C MET A 387 -45.31 36.66 8.86
N ARG A 388 -45.84 35.77 8.01
CA ARG A 388 -46.85 36.12 7.01
C ARG A 388 -48.15 36.57 7.67
N LEU A 389 -48.63 35.83 8.68
CA LEU A 389 -49.84 36.16 9.44
C LEU A 389 -49.69 37.48 10.21
N GLU A 390 -48.54 37.73 10.82
CA GLU A 390 -48.26 38.98 11.54
C GLU A 390 -48.23 40.20 10.59
N LYS A 391 -47.66 40.03 9.39
CA LYS A 391 -47.71 41.06 8.33
C LYS A 391 -49.13 41.30 7.82
N LEU A 392 -49.97 40.27 7.75
CA LEU A 392 -51.37 40.39 7.36
C LEU A 392 -52.16 41.16 8.43
N LYS A 393 -51.98 40.79 9.70
CA LYS A 393 -52.63 41.47 10.83
C LYS A 393 -52.26 42.95 10.93
N LYS A 394 -50.98 43.31 10.75
CA LYS A 394 -50.56 44.72 10.71
C LYS A 394 -51.25 45.52 9.60
N LYS A 395 -51.48 44.90 8.44
CA LYS A 395 -52.20 45.55 7.34
C LYS A 395 -53.70 45.71 7.63
N GLU A 396 -54.29 44.74 8.32
CA GLU A 396 -55.69 44.84 8.78
C GLU A 396 -55.87 45.93 9.82
N GLU A 397 -54.96 46.04 10.79
CA GLU A 397 -54.92 47.14 11.77
C GLU A 397 -54.73 48.51 11.09
N GLU A 398 -53.86 48.60 10.08
CA GLU A 398 -53.66 49.82 9.29
C GLU A 398 -54.90 50.20 8.47
N LEU A 399 -55.62 49.21 7.91
CA LEU A 399 -56.88 49.44 7.21
C LEU A 399 -57.97 49.94 8.15
N GLU A 400 -58.11 49.32 9.32
CA GLU A 400 -59.09 49.72 10.33
C GLU A 400 -58.83 51.15 10.82
N TRP A 401 -57.57 51.52 11.03
CA TRP A 401 -57.18 52.89 11.33
C TRP A 401 -57.55 53.87 10.20
N CYS A 402 -57.30 53.53 8.94
CA CYS A 402 -57.68 54.38 7.79
C CYS A 402 -59.20 54.56 7.69
N LEU A 403 -59.99 53.52 7.98
CA LEU A 403 -61.46 53.58 7.98
C LEU A 403 -62.00 54.44 9.14
N GLN A 404 -61.38 54.35 10.33
CA GLN A 404 -61.71 55.24 11.45
C GLN A 404 -61.39 56.70 11.12
N LEU A 405 -60.27 56.97 10.45
CA LEU A 405 -59.89 58.31 10.01
C LEU A 405 -60.89 58.87 8.97
N GLN A 406 -61.37 58.03 8.03
CA GLN A 406 -62.45 58.42 7.11
C GLN A 406 -63.73 58.80 7.87
N THR A 407 -64.12 58.01 8.86
CA THR A 407 -65.32 58.27 9.67
C THR A 407 -65.20 59.58 10.44
N GLN A 408 -64.03 59.86 11.04
CA GLN A 408 -63.74 61.14 11.70
C GLN A 408 -63.77 62.32 10.73
N LEU A 409 -63.32 62.13 9.49
CA LEU A 409 -63.38 63.16 8.44
C LEU A 409 -64.81 63.42 7.97
N GLU A 410 -65.73 62.45 8.04
CA GLU A 410 -67.15 62.64 7.72
C GLU A 410 -67.88 63.50 8.76
N GLU A 411 -67.49 63.42 10.04
CA GLU A 411 -68.10 64.20 11.13
C GLU A 411 -67.69 65.69 11.15
N ILE A 412 -66.58 66.05 10.48
CA ILE A 412 -66.08 67.43 10.43
C ILE A 412 -66.78 68.22 9.33
N THR A 413 -67.46 69.32 9.69
CA THR A 413 -68.28 70.10 8.74
C THR A 413 -67.51 71.21 8.01
N THR A 414 -66.32 71.61 8.48
CA THR A 414 -65.53 72.67 7.84
C THR A 414 -64.36 72.14 7.01
N LYS A 415 -64.25 72.60 5.76
CA LYS A 415 -63.25 72.14 4.77
C LYS A 415 -61.79 72.41 5.21
N LYS A 416 -61.57 73.45 6.01
CA LYS A 416 -60.24 73.84 6.53
C LYS A 416 -59.76 72.91 7.65
N GLU A 417 -60.69 72.34 8.39
CA GLU A 417 -60.42 71.44 9.53
C GLU A 417 -60.20 70.00 9.04
N LYS A 418 -60.93 69.56 8.01
CA LYS A 418 -60.63 68.31 7.28
C LYS A 418 -59.21 68.28 6.71
N ALA A 419 -58.78 69.37 6.06
CA ALA A 419 -57.43 69.47 5.50
C ALA A 419 -56.34 69.40 6.59
N ARG A 420 -56.57 69.99 7.75
CA ARG A 420 -55.63 69.95 8.89
C ARG A 420 -55.53 68.56 9.50
N VAL A 421 -56.64 67.82 9.60
CA VAL A 421 -56.65 66.44 10.12
C VAL A 421 -55.97 65.48 9.15
N LEU A 422 -56.19 65.63 7.85
CA LEU A 422 -55.49 64.87 6.82
C LEU A 422 -53.97 65.14 6.86
N GLU A 423 -53.55 66.41 6.90
CA GLU A 423 -52.13 66.80 6.96
C GLU A 423 -51.44 66.29 8.24
N SER A 424 -52.15 66.28 9.38
CA SER A 424 -51.61 65.72 10.64
C SER A 424 -51.46 64.19 10.65
N ASN A 425 -52.10 63.49 9.71
CA ASN A 425 -52.05 62.03 9.57
C ASN A 425 -51.35 61.62 8.25
N ASP A 426 -50.49 62.49 7.70
CA ASP A 426 -49.68 62.27 6.50
C ASP A 426 -50.48 61.99 5.21
N PHE A 427 -51.67 62.60 5.08
CA PHE A 427 -52.46 62.60 3.83
C PHE A 427 -52.61 64.03 3.27
N ASP A 428 -52.30 64.20 1.99
CA ASP A 428 -52.42 65.48 1.28
C ASP A 428 -53.89 65.80 0.93
N ASP A 429 -54.68 64.76 0.62
CA ASP A 429 -56.11 64.87 0.34
C ASP A 429 -56.92 63.59 0.66
N GLU A 430 -58.25 63.72 0.66
CA GLU A 430 -59.19 62.63 0.94
C GLU A 430 -59.14 61.53 -0.14
N ASN A 431 -58.71 61.86 -1.35
CA ASN A 431 -58.53 60.88 -2.43
C ASN A 431 -57.32 59.97 -2.18
N GLN A 432 -56.25 60.48 -1.58
CA GLN A 432 -55.07 59.72 -1.21
C GLN A 432 -55.38 58.75 -0.07
N LEU A 433 -56.19 59.16 0.91
CA LEU A 433 -56.71 58.27 1.96
C LEU A 433 -57.60 57.16 1.36
N ASN A 434 -58.55 57.51 0.48
CA ASN A 434 -59.41 56.55 -0.21
C ASN A 434 -58.61 55.56 -1.09
N LYS A 435 -57.54 56.03 -1.72
CA LYS A 435 -56.64 55.19 -2.50
C LYS A 435 -55.85 54.24 -1.61
N ARG A 436 -55.38 54.71 -0.45
CA ARG A 436 -54.66 53.87 0.53
C ARG A 436 -55.55 52.77 1.10
N VAL A 437 -56.82 53.08 1.41
CA VAL A 437 -57.84 52.09 1.82
C VAL A 437 -58.02 51.01 0.75
N LYS A 438 -58.25 51.40 -0.51
CA LYS A 438 -58.41 50.43 -1.62
C LYS A 438 -57.18 49.57 -1.86
N GLU A 439 -55.98 50.13 -1.71
CA GLU A 439 -54.72 49.40 -1.84
C GLU A 439 -54.53 48.39 -0.71
N LEU A 440 -54.86 48.76 0.54
CA LEU A 440 -54.80 47.88 1.70
C LEU A 440 -55.84 46.75 1.60
N GLU A 441 -57.08 47.05 1.21
CA GLU A 441 -58.14 46.05 0.97
C GLU A 441 -57.73 45.03 -0.10
N ALA A 442 -57.20 45.51 -1.24
CA ALA A 442 -56.73 44.62 -2.31
C ALA A 442 -55.53 43.76 -1.86
N ALA A 443 -54.62 44.34 -1.08
CA ALA A 443 -53.47 43.62 -0.54
C ALA A 443 -53.87 42.54 0.50
N ILE A 444 -54.84 42.84 1.37
CA ILE A 444 -55.38 41.90 2.36
C ILE A 444 -56.16 40.79 1.64
N LYS A 445 -57.02 41.12 0.67
CA LYS A 445 -57.75 40.13 -0.12
C LYS A 445 -56.82 39.17 -0.88
N LYS A 446 -55.74 39.71 -1.49
CA LYS A 446 -54.73 38.90 -2.17
C LYS A 446 -53.94 38.02 -1.20
N ALA A 447 -53.66 38.50 0.01
CA ALA A 447 -52.93 37.73 1.01
C ALA A 447 -53.81 36.64 1.65
N ARG A 448 -55.09 36.93 1.94
CA ARG A 448 -56.07 35.93 2.40
C ARG A 448 -56.30 34.83 1.37
N ASN A 449 -56.46 35.18 0.09
CA ASN A 449 -56.61 34.17 -0.99
C ASN A 449 -55.35 33.31 -1.20
N LYS A 450 -54.16 33.79 -0.82
CA LYS A 450 -52.92 33.04 -0.92
C LYS A 450 -52.73 32.06 0.24
N ASP A 451 -53.24 32.40 1.43
CA ASP A 451 -53.08 31.60 2.64
C ASP A 451 -54.26 30.65 2.92
N LEU A 452 -55.48 30.94 2.46
CA LEU A 452 -56.66 30.10 2.76
C LEU A 452 -56.78 28.81 1.95
N GLY A 453 -56.09 28.65 0.83
CA GLY A 453 -56.06 27.37 0.10
C GLY A 453 -57.43 26.79 -0.34
N ASP A 454 -58.55 27.47 -0.10
CA ASP A 454 -59.88 27.07 -0.53
C ASP A 454 -60.04 27.37 -2.02
N VAL A 455 -59.57 26.42 -2.82
CA VAL A 455 -60.26 26.05 -4.04
C VAL A 455 -61.08 24.82 -3.68
N GLU A 456 -62.32 25.01 -3.25
CA GLU A 456 -63.31 23.96 -3.45
C GLU A 456 -63.39 23.74 -4.97
N GLU A 457 -62.95 22.57 -5.40
CA GLU A 457 -63.06 22.11 -6.79
C GLU A 457 -64.55 21.91 -7.13
N GLU A 458 -65.24 23.00 -7.47
CA GLU A 458 -66.39 22.88 -8.37
C GLU A 458 -65.84 22.52 -9.75
N GLN A 459 -66.29 21.38 -10.28
CA GLN A 459 -66.15 21.04 -11.68
C GLN A 459 -66.93 22.06 -12.52
N VAL A 460 -66.32 23.22 -12.78
CA VAL A 460 -66.85 24.20 -13.72
C VAL A 460 -66.55 23.70 -15.12
N GLU A 461 -67.60 23.51 -15.92
CA GLU A 461 -67.51 23.23 -17.35
C GLU A 461 -66.50 24.16 -18.04
N ALA A 462 -65.82 23.65 -19.07
CA ALA A 462 -64.81 24.38 -19.82
C ALA A 462 -65.26 25.83 -20.08
N PRO A 463 -64.53 26.85 -19.59
CA PRO A 463 -64.97 28.24 -19.70
C PRO A 463 -65.13 28.62 -21.17
N THR A 464 -66.34 28.99 -21.56
CA THR A 464 -66.66 29.49 -22.90
C THR A 464 -66.37 30.99 -22.96
N PHE A 465 -65.72 31.45 -24.04
CA PHE A 465 -65.29 32.84 -24.22
C PHE A 465 -66.03 33.53 -25.38
N PRO A 466 -67.34 33.81 -25.26
CA PRO A 466 -68.18 34.27 -26.38
C PRO A 466 -67.81 35.65 -26.95
N LEU A 467 -67.16 36.54 -26.18
CA LEU A 467 -66.79 37.89 -26.64
C LEU A 467 -65.51 37.90 -27.50
N LEU A 468 -64.78 36.78 -27.59
CA LEU A 468 -63.56 36.69 -28.40
C LEU A 468 -63.84 36.62 -29.91
N GLU A 469 -65.03 36.20 -30.32
CA GLU A 469 -65.42 35.99 -31.73
C GLU A 469 -66.16 37.19 -32.36
N VAL A 470 -66.56 38.18 -31.55
CA VAL A 470 -67.24 39.40 -32.02
C VAL A 470 -66.19 40.44 -32.47
N PRO A 471 -66.26 41.00 -33.70
CA PRO A 471 -65.34 42.04 -34.18
C PRO A 471 -65.29 43.28 -33.27
N ASP A 472 -64.11 43.89 -33.14
CA ASP A 472 -63.85 44.99 -32.18
C ASP A 472 -64.69 46.26 -32.48
N ASP A 473 -65.13 46.39 -33.73
CA ASP A 473 -65.98 47.44 -34.30
C ASP A 473 -67.47 47.35 -33.90
N GLN A 474 -67.87 46.27 -33.22
CA GLN A 474 -69.23 46.05 -32.73
C GLN A 474 -69.34 46.09 -31.19
N LEU A 475 -68.26 46.48 -30.50
CA LEU A 475 -68.17 46.50 -29.04
C LEU A 475 -68.01 47.93 -28.53
N ASP A 476 -68.71 48.25 -27.44
CA ASP A 476 -68.54 49.48 -26.66
C ASP A 476 -67.25 49.45 -25.82
N GLU A 477 -66.86 50.60 -25.24
CA GLU A 477 -65.61 50.69 -24.46
C GLU A 477 -65.56 49.71 -23.27
N GLU A 478 -66.71 49.35 -22.70
CA GLU A 478 -66.83 48.30 -21.68
C GLU A 478 -66.69 46.89 -22.26
N GLY A 479 -67.29 46.61 -23.43
CA GLY A 479 -67.16 45.35 -24.15
C GLY A 479 -65.71 45.04 -24.58
N ILE A 480 -64.93 46.05 -24.98
CA ILE A 480 -63.50 45.91 -25.29
C ILE A 480 -62.70 45.54 -24.03
N LYS A 481 -63.07 46.09 -22.88
CA LYS A 481 -62.42 45.84 -21.59
C LYS A 481 -62.72 44.42 -21.10
N GLN A 482 -63.96 43.94 -21.24
CA GLN A 482 -64.35 42.56 -20.94
C GLN A 482 -63.70 41.56 -21.90
N LYS A 483 -63.55 41.90 -23.18
CA LYS A 483 -62.81 41.09 -24.16
C LYS A 483 -61.33 40.96 -23.81
N ARG A 484 -60.68 42.02 -23.29
CA ARG A 484 -59.30 41.94 -22.75
C ARG A 484 -59.20 41.04 -21.52
N GLN A 485 -60.20 41.06 -20.64
CA GLN A 485 -60.23 40.22 -19.45
C GLN A 485 -60.45 38.73 -19.81
N GLN A 486 -61.34 38.43 -20.77
CA GLN A 486 -61.52 37.08 -21.32
C GLN A 486 -60.25 36.59 -22.04
N ARG A 487 -59.51 37.46 -22.75
CA ARG A 487 -58.20 37.13 -23.33
C ARG A 487 -57.17 36.70 -22.27
N LEU A 488 -57.11 37.40 -21.15
CA LEU A 488 -56.16 37.09 -20.07
C LEU A 488 -56.53 35.77 -19.35
N MET A 489 -57.81 35.53 -19.11
CA MET A 489 -58.30 34.28 -18.49
C MET A 489 -58.06 33.07 -19.40
N LYS A 490 -58.33 33.22 -20.71
CA LYS A 490 -57.99 32.21 -21.72
C LYS A 490 -56.49 31.93 -21.76
N SER A 491 -55.64 32.96 -21.71
CA SER A 491 -54.18 32.80 -21.70
C SER A 491 -53.67 32.00 -20.50
N ASN A 492 -54.23 32.20 -19.30
CA ASN A 492 -53.82 31.49 -18.09
C ASN A 492 -54.32 30.03 -18.07
N TYR A 493 -55.54 29.79 -18.55
CA TYR A 493 -56.10 28.44 -18.72
C TYR A 493 -55.29 27.65 -19.77
N ASP A 494 -55.00 28.28 -20.91
CA ASP A 494 -54.19 27.70 -21.97
C ASP A 494 -52.75 27.39 -21.50
N ALA A 495 -52.15 28.22 -20.63
CA ALA A 495 -50.81 27.97 -20.09
C ALA A 495 -50.75 26.72 -19.18
N ARG A 496 -51.76 26.51 -18.32
CA ARG A 496 -51.83 25.32 -17.45
C ARG A 496 -52.11 24.04 -18.24
N GLN A 497 -52.99 24.13 -19.24
CA GLN A 497 -53.24 23.01 -20.14
C GLN A 497 -51.98 22.68 -20.96
N ARG A 498 -51.25 23.68 -21.45
CA ARG A 498 -49.97 23.47 -22.15
C ARG A 498 -48.95 22.72 -21.28
N ALA A 499 -48.77 23.08 -20.02
CA ALA A 499 -47.81 22.39 -19.14
C ALA A 499 -48.19 20.92 -18.85
N LYS A 500 -49.49 20.63 -18.67
CA LYS A 500 -49.99 19.25 -18.49
C LYS A 500 -49.83 18.43 -19.77
N ILE A 501 -50.19 19.04 -20.91
CA ILE A 501 -50.01 18.46 -22.24
C ILE A 501 -48.52 18.27 -22.55
N GLU A 502 -47.64 19.16 -22.11
CA GLU A 502 -46.18 19.06 -22.30
C GLU A 502 -45.60 17.88 -21.52
N LYS A 503 -46.04 17.66 -20.27
CA LYS A 503 -45.64 16.48 -19.47
C LYS A 503 -46.17 15.16 -20.03
N GLU A 504 -47.41 15.15 -20.51
CA GLU A 504 -47.95 13.97 -21.22
C GLU A 504 -47.27 13.74 -22.56
N LYS A 505 -46.93 14.81 -23.30
CA LYS A 505 -46.14 14.74 -24.53
C LYS A 505 -44.73 14.26 -24.29
N GLU A 506 -44.06 14.66 -23.21
CA GLU A 506 -42.73 14.19 -22.83
C GLU A 506 -42.76 12.67 -22.59
N LYS A 507 -43.75 12.19 -21.83
CA LYS A 507 -43.96 10.76 -21.57
C LYS A 507 -44.35 9.98 -22.83
N ALA A 508 -45.19 10.57 -23.69
CA ALA A 508 -45.55 9.99 -24.97
C ALA A 508 -44.36 9.94 -25.94
N ARG A 509 -43.49 10.96 -25.94
CA ARG A 509 -42.27 11.02 -26.74
C ARG A 509 -41.29 9.94 -26.31
N GLN A 510 -41.08 9.75 -25.01
CA GLN A 510 -40.23 8.67 -24.50
C GLN A 510 -40.78 7.27 -24.85
N ALA A 511 -42.10 7.08 -24.75
CA ALA A 511 -42.73 5.82 -25.14
C ALA A 511 -42.68 5.57 -26.66
N GLU A 512 -42.80 6.62 -27.47
CA GLU A 512 -42.66 6.54 -28.93
C GLU A 512 -41.21 6.28 -29.36
N GLU A 513 -40.24 6.90 -28.69
CA GLU A 513 -38.81 6.67 -28.90
C GLU A 513 -38.41 5.23 -28.55
N GLN A 514 -38.92 4.69 -27.44
CA GLN A 514 -38.75 3.27 -27.09
C GLN A 514 -39.37 2.35 -28.14
N ARG A 515 -40.59 2.66 -28.61
CA ARG A 515 -41.25 1.86 -29.66
C ARG A 515 -40.49 1.90 -30.98
N LEU A 516 -39.94 3.06 -31.36
CA LEU A 516 -39.10 3.20 -32.56
C LEU A 516 -37.78 2.46 -32.41
N ASP A 517 -37.16 2.50 -31.24
CA ASP A 517 -35.94 1.74 -30.92
C ASP A 517 -36.19 0.22 -31.01
N ASP A 518 -37.30 -0.25 -30.44
CA ASP A 518 -37.73 -1.65 -30.52
C ASP A 518 -38.00 -2.08 -31.97
N GLN A 519 -38.71 -1.25 -32.74
CA GLN A 519 -38.96 -1.51 -34.16
C GLN A 519 -37.65 -1.53 -34.96
N ARG A 520 -36.70 -0.64 -34.63
CA ARG A 520 -35.41 -0.56 -35.30
C ARG A 520 -34.54 -1.78 -35.01
N ARG A 521 -34.54 -2.26 -33.76
CA ARG A 521 -33.91 -3.52 -33.36
C ARG A 521 -34.45 -4.71 -34.17
N GLU A 522 -35.75 -4.73 -34.47
CA GLU A 522 -36.37 -5.79 -35.29
C GLU A 522 -36.04 -5.65 -36.79
N THR A 523 -35.98 -4.43 -37.32
CA THR A 523 -35.76 -4.19 -38.76
C THR A 523 -34.29 -4.18 -39.19
N ASP A 524 -33.38 -3.71 -38.34
CA ASP A 524 -31.93 -3.65 -38.58
C ASP A 524 -31.17 -3.98 -37.27
N PRO A 525 -31.11 -5.26 -36.88
CA PRO A 525 -30.45 -5.68 -35.65
C PRO A 525 -28.96 -5.31 -35.61
N GLN A 526 -28.29 -5.35 -36.76
CA GLN A 526 -26.84 -5.17 -36.85
C GLN A 526 -26.45 -3.69 -36.70
N GLY A 527 -27.19 -2.78 -37.34
CA GLY A 527 -27.02 -1.34 -37.14
C GLY A 527 -27.37 -0.91 -35.71
N TRP A 528 -28.40 -1.50 -35.10
CA TRP A 528 -28.79 -1.22 -33.72
C TRP A 528 -27.70 -1.64 -32.70
N ILE A 529 -27.08 -2.81 -32.89
CA ILE A 529 -25.96 -3.27 -32.05
C ILE A 529 -24.77 -2.30 -32.14
N GLU A 530 -24.40 -1.87 -33.35
CA GLU A 530 -23.28 -0.94 -33.55
C GLU A 530 -23.54 0.43 -32.89
N GLU A 531 -24.76 0.95 -32.98
CA GLU A 531 -25.15 2.18 -32.27
C GLU A 531 -25.03 2.03 -30.75
N ARG A 532 -25.43 0.88 -30.18
CA ARG A 532 -25.27 0.60 -28.74
C ARG A 532 -23.80 0.45 -28.34
N ARG A 533 -22.95 -0.14 -29.19
CA ARG A 533 -21.48 -0.19 -28.98
C ARG A 533 -20.85 1.21 -29.00
N ILE A 534 -21.25 2.07 -29.92
CA ILE A 534 -20.81 3.47 -29.99
C ILE A 534 -21.26 4.23 -28.73
N ALA A 535 -22.52 4.06 -28.32
CA ALA A 535 -23.07 4.69 -27.11
C ALA A 535 -22.33 4.23 -25.85
N ARG A 536 -22.05 2.93 -25.71
CA ARG A 536 -21.21 2.36 -24.64
C ARG A 536 -19.84 3.02 -24.60
N GLN A 537 -19.17 3.12 -25.75
CA GLN A 537 -17.84 3.73 -25.83
C GLN A 537 -17.86 5.23 -25.45
N ALA A 538 -18.92 5.95 -25.84
CA ALA A 538 -19.09 7.35 -25.49
C ALA A 538 -19.30 7.56 -23.98
N ILE A 539 -20.08 6.70 -23.31
CA ILE A 539 -20.25 6.74 -21.85
C ILE A 539 -18.93 6.44 -21.14
N ILE A 540 -18.20 5.41 -21.57
CA ILE A 540 -16.88 5.07 -21.01
C ILE A 540 -15.90 6.24 -21.16
N GLN A 541 -15.92 6.93 -22.31
CA GLN A 541 -15.06 8.09 -22.52
C GLN A 541 -15.41 9.24 -21.57
N LYS A 542 -16.71 9.52 -21.37
CA LYS A 542 -17.16 10.53 -20.38
C LYS A 542 -16.72 10.20 -18.96
N MET A 543 -16.82 8.94 -18.54
CA MET A 543 -16.36 8.50 -17.22
C MET A 543 -14.84 8.70 -17.05
N LYS A 544 -14.05 8.32 -18.07
CA LYS A 544 -12.58 8.52 -18.06
C LYS A 544 -12.18 10.00 -18.02
N ASP A 545 -12.85 10.85 -18.80
CA ASP A 545 -12.59 12.28 -18.81
C ASP A 545 -12.89 12.92 -17.45
N ARG A 546 -13.94 12.44 -16.78
CA ARG A 546 -14.32 12.85 -15.43
C ARG A 546 -13.33 12.39 -14.36
N GLU A 547 -12.90 11.13 -14.38
CA GLU A 547 -11.81 10.63 -13.51
C GLU A 547 -10.53 11.46 -13.67
N ARG A 548 -10.18 11.80 -14.91
CA ARG A 548 -9.03 12.66 -15.21
C ARG A 548 -9.19 14.06 -14.64
N LEU A 549 -10.36 14.69 -14.82
CA LEU A 549 -10.66 16.01 -14.24
C LEU A 549 -10.58 15.97 -12.70
N LYS A 550 -11.10 14.91 -12.06
CA LYS A 550 -11.04 14.70 -10.60
C LYS A 550 -9.60 14.57 -10.11
N ALA A 551 -8.77 13.78 -10.79
CA ALA A 551 -7.34 13.65 -10.48
C ALA A 551 -6.57 14.97 -10.67
N GLU A 552 -6.89 15.74 -11.71
CA GLU A 552 -6.29 17.05 -11.97
C GLU A 552 -6.72 18.10 -10.94
N LEU A 553 -7.95 18.06 -10.41
CA LEU A 553 -8.43 18.94 -9.35
C LEU A 553 -7.70 18.75 -8.02
N GLY A 554 -7.19 17.54 -7.74
CA GLY A 554 -6.35 17.25 -6.56
C GLY A 554 -4.97 17.92 -6.61
N ASN A 555 -4.50 18.32 -7.80
CA ASN A 555 -3.22 19.00 -7.96
C ASN A 555 -3.41 20.53 -7.95
N ARG A 556 -2.89 21.18 -6.90
CA ARG A 556 -3.04 22.62 -6.66
C ARG A 556 -2.58 23.52 -7.82
N LYS A 557 -1.67 23.04 -8.67
CA LYS A 557 -1.11 23.78 -9.83
C LYS A 557 -1.81 23.48 -11.16
N SER A 558 -2.79 22.57 -11.22
CA SER A 558 -3.41 22.19 -12.49
C SER A 558 -4.25 23.31 -13.12
N LEU A 559 -4.37 23.28 -14.45
CA LEU A 559 -5.20 24.19 -15.22
C LEU A 559 -6.68 24.10 -14.78
N ALA A 560 -7.16 22.88 -14.46
CA ALA A 560 -8.51 22.63 -13.97
C ALA A 560 -8.78 23.32 -12.62
N ASN A 561 -7.84 23.22 -11.66
CA ASN A 561 -7.96 23.91 -10.39
C ASN A 561 -7.85 25.44 -10.57
N GLN A 562 -7.01 25.92 -11.48
CA GLN A 562 -6.92 27.34 -11.82
C GLN A 562 -8.21 27.86 -12.48
N MET A 563 -8.83 27.09 -13.36
CA MET A 563 -10.13 27.42 -13.97
C MET A 563 -11.25 27.42 -12.95
N ARG A 564 -11.27 26.46 -12.00
CA ARG A 564 -12.21 26.47 -10.87
C ARG A 564 -12.04 27.71 -10.01
N MET A 565 -10.81 28.04 -9.61
CA MET A 565 -10.52 29.24 -8.82
C MET A 565 -10.85 30.53 -9.58
N LYS A 566 -10.64 30.56 -10.90
CA LYS A 566 -11.00 31.68 -11.78
C LYS A 566 -12.52 31.81 -11.93
N SER A 567 -13.24 30.70 -11.99
CA SER A 567 -14.71 30.66 -12.01
C SER A 567 -15.28 31.17 -10.69
N ILE A 568 -14.75 30.70 -9.54
CA ILE A 568 -15.12 31.19 -8.20
C ILE A 568 -14.83 32.70 -8.07
N ALA A 569 -13.68 33.16 -8.55
CA ALA A 569 -13.34 34.58 -8.54
C ALA A 569 -14.27 35.43 -9.42
N ASN A 570 -14.68 34.91 -10.58
CA ASN A 570 -15.61 35.59 -11.47
C ASN A 570 -17.03 35.62 -10.90
N LEU A 571 -17.52 34.51 -10.33
CA LEU A 571 -18.81 34.43 -9.63
C LEU A 571 -18.86 35.37 -8.40
N ALA A 572 -17.75 35.51 -7.68
CA ALA A 572 -17.63 36.48 -6.59
C ALA A 572 -17.57 37.95 -7.08
N SER A 573 -17.20 38.18 -8.35
CA SER A 573 -17.07 39.53 -8.93
C SER A 573 -18.34 40.05 -9.61
N ASP A 574 -19.29 39.18 -9.95
CA ASP A 574 -20.54 39.53 -10.65
C ASP A 574 -21.66 40.05 -9.74
N ALA A 575 -21.38 40.36 -8.48
CA ALA A 575 -22.27 41.19 -7.67
C ALA A 575 -22.33 42.62 -8.26
N PRO A 576 -23.51 43.14 -8.67
CA PRO A 576 -23.58 44.44 -9.33
C PRO A 576 -23.22 45.55 -8.34
N THR A 577 -22.01 46.09 -8.48
CA THR A 577 -21.53 47.26 -7.73
C THR A 577 -22.22 48.54 -8.22
N LYS A 578 -23.50 48.73 -7.87
CA LYS A 578 -24.08 50.08 -7.89
C LYS A 578 -23.42 50.90 -6.79
N LYS A 579 -22.50 51.78 -7.18
CA LYS A 579 -21.92 52.86 -6.35
C LYS A 579 -23.00 53.50 -5.47
N ARG A 580 -23.04 53.14 -4.18
CA ARG A 580 -23.77 53.89 -3.15
C ARG A 580 -22.82 54.86 -2.47
N ARG A 581 -23.24 56.13 -2.42
CA ARG A 581 -22.61 57.20 -1.67
C ARG A 581 -22.51 56.81 -0.18
N ARG A 582 -21.35 57.12 0.39
CA ARG A 582 -20.99 57.16 1.81
C ARG A 582 -22.19 57.48 2.73
N GLY A 583 -22.51 56.55 3.65
CA GLY A 583 -23.32 56.82 4.84
C GLY A 583 -24.16 55.64 5.34
N GLY A 584 -23.64 54.92 6.35
CA GLY A 584 -24.42 54.19 7.37
C GLY A 584 -24.92 52.78 7.04
N GLY A 585 -24.56 51.82 7.89
CA GLY A 585 -25.22 50.51 8.03
C GLY A 585 -24.67 49.42 7.10
N ASP A 586 -23.81 48.56 7.65
CA ASP A 586 -23.32 47.34 7.01
C ASP A 586 -24.39 46.25 7.18
N ASP A 587 -25.46 46.31 6.39
CA ASP A 587 -26.42 45.20 6.27
C ASP A 587 -26.13 44.48 4.94
N ASP A 588 -25.37 43.40 5.07
CA ASP A 588 -25.19 42.39 4.04
C ASP A 588 -26.54 41.73 3.73
N THR A 589 -27.15 42.12 2.61
CA THR A 589 -28.41 41.55 2.11
C THR A 589 -28.23 40.20 1.38
N PHE A 590 -27.04 39.61 1.41
CA PHE A 590 -26.80 38.29 0.84
C PHE A 590 -27.52 37.20 1.64
N GLY A 591 -28.45 36.48 1.01
CA GLY A 591 -29.34 35.49 1.66
C GLY A 591 -30.79 35.95 1.86
N ALA A 592 -31.15 37.15 1.37
CA ALA A 592 -32.53 37.63 1.34
C ALA A 592 -33.34 37.08 0.13
N ASP A 593 -32.67 36.53 -0.89
CA ASP A 593 -33.28 35.95 -2.08
C ASP A 593 -32.92 34.45 -2.19
N ASP A 594 -33.87 33.62 -2.64
CA ASP A 594 -33.68 32.16 -2.76
C ASP A 594 -32.57 31.78 -3.76
N ALA A 595 -32.21 32.71 -4.66
CA ALA A 595 -31.15 32.55 -5.66
C ALA A 595 -29.72 32.54 -5.06
N ASP A 596 -29.50 33.22 -3.93
CA ASP A 596 -28.18 33.29 -3.27
C ASP A 596 -27.77 31.94 -2.67
N TRP A 597 -28.75 31.09 -2.35
CA TRP A 597 -28.52 29.71 -1.89
C TRP A 597 -28.09 28.75 -3.01
N GLY A 598 -28.38 29.09 -4.27
CA GLY A 598 -27.87 28.37 -5.44
C GLY A 598 -26.35 28.51 -5.55
N VAL A 599 -25.82 29.70 -5.27
CA VAL A 599 -24.38 30.01 -5.32
C VAL A 599 -23.58 29.21 -4.28
N TYR A 600 -24.11 29.02 -3.07
CA TYR A 600 -23.48 28.15 -2.07
C TYR A 600 -23.43 26.67 -2.50
N ARG A 601 -24.46 26.18 -3.19
CA ARG A 601 -24.48 24.82 -3.75
C ARG A 601 -23.40 24.68 -4.82
N THR A 602 -23.36 25.60 -5.77
CA THR A 602 -22.37 25.59 -6.86
C THR A 602 -20.92 25.75 -6.36
N ILE A 603 -20.68 26.52 -5.30
CA ILE A 603 -19.34 26.71 -4.71
C ILE A 603 -18.90 25.51 -3.85
N ALA A 604 -19.81 24.90 -3.09
CA ALA A 604 -19.49 23.77 -2.23
C ALA A 604 -19.29 22.45 -3.01
N THR A 605 -20.05 22.23 -4.09
CA THR A 605 -20.06 20.94 -4.81
C THR A 605 -19.58 20.99 -6.27
N GLY A 606 -19.38 22.17 -6.86
CA GLY A 606 -19.17 22.29 -8.32
C GLY A 606 -20.51 22.30 -9.08
N GLU A 607 -20.51 22.71 -10.35
CA GLU A 607 -21.69 22.55 -11.23
C GLU A 607 -21.94 21.05 -11.44
N GLY A 608 -23.15 20.59 -11.12
CA GLY A 608 -23.50 19.17 -11.07
C GLY A 608 -23.23 18.59 -9.69
N SER A 609 -24.23 17.93 -9.10
CA SER A 609 -23.99 17.08 -7.94
C SER A 609 -22.99 16.02 -8.36
N ASP A 610 -21.76 16.12 -7.86
CA ASP A 610 -20.63 15.27 -8.27
C ASP A 610 -20.93 13.77 -8.06
N ASP A 611 -21.87 13.44 -7.17
CA ASP A 611 -22.29 12.05 -6.93
C ASP A 611 -23.48 11.62 -7.81
N GLU A 612 -24.45 12.50 -8.11
CA GLU A 612 -25.65 12.15 -8.89
C GLU A 612 -25.32 11.89 -10.37
N GLU A 613 -24.47 12.71 -10.98
CA GLU A 613 -24.08 12.50 -12.40
C GLU A 613 -23.23 11.24 -12.59
N GLU A 614 -22.43 10.86 -11.59
CA GLU A 614 -21.59 9.66 -11.61
C GLU A 614 -22.43 8.39 -11.46
N GLU A 615 -23.45 8.44 -10.60
CA GLU A 615 -24.48 7.40 -10.51
C GLU A 615 -25.25 7.25 -11.82
N ASP A 616 -25.64 8.36 -12.46
CA ASP A 616 -26.42 8.34 -13.70
C ASP A 616 -25.61 7.77 -14.87
N LEU A 617 -24.33 8.13 -15.01
CA LEU A 617 -23.45 7.51 -16.02
C LEU A 617 -23.27 6.01 -15.79
N SER A 618 -23.16 5.59 -14.52
CA SER A 618 -23.02 4.17 -14.15
C SER A 618 -24.29 3.37 -14.41
N LYS A 619 -25.47 3.93 -14.10
CA LYS A 619 -26.79 3.32 -14.41
C LYS A 619 -26.97 3.20 -15.93
N ASN A 620 -26.71 4.26 -16.68
CA ASN A 620 -26.82 4.27 -18.14
C ASN A 620 -25.87 3.25 -18.80
N LEU A 621 -24.65 3.08 -18.28
CA LEU A 621 -23.71 2.08 -18.77
C LEU A 621 -24.25 0.65 -18.54
N LYS A 622 -24.78 0.36 -17.35
CA LYS A 622 -25.36 -0.95 -17.03
C LYS A 622 -26.57 -1.27 -17.90
N GLU A 623 -27.42 -0.29 -18.18
CA GLU A 623 -28.57 -0.46 -19.07
C GLU A 623 -28.14 -0.82 -20.50
N ILE A 624 -27.16 -0.11 -21.06
CA ILE A 624 -26.63 -0.40 -22.41
C ILE A 624 -25.91 -1.76 -22.46
N GLU A 625 -25.12 -2.10 -21.43
CA GLU A 625 -24.44 -3.40 -21.37
C GLU A 625 -25.43 -4.55 -21.20
N SER A 626 -26.52 -4.37 -20.44
CA SER A 626 -27.61 -5.35 -20.36
C SER A 626 -28.30 -5.56 -21.69
N GLN A 627 -28.50 -4.50 -22.48
CA GLN A 627 -29.09 -4.57 -23.81
C GLN A 627 -28.17 -5.32 -24.79
N LEU A 628 -26.85 -5.06 -24.73
CA LEU A 628 -25.86 -5.78 -25.55
C LEU A 628 -25.77 -7.26 -25.15
N LEU A 629 -25.79 -7.60 -23.86
CA LEU A 629 -25.79 -9.00 -23.39
C LEU A 629 -27.02 -9.80 -23.89
N GLN A 630 -28.17 -9.15 -24.03
CA GLN A 630 -29.40 -9.80 -24.47
C GLN A 630 -29.49 -9.96 -26.00
N HIS A 631 -28.85 -9.07 -26.77
CA HIS A 631 -29.12 -8.92 -28.20
C HIS A 631 -27.90 -9.02 -29.11
N ASP A 632 -26.68 -8.90 -28.60
CA ASP A 632 -25.43 -9.06 -29.34
C ASP A 632 -24.77 -10.41 -29.02
N PRO A 633 -24.77 -11.39 -29.94
CA PRO A 633 -24.18 -12.71 -29.71
C PRO A 633 -22.67 -12.68 -29.45
N ASP A 634 -21.97 -11.63 -29.89
CA ASP A 634 -20.53 -11.46 -29.71
C ASP A 634 -20.20 -10.70 -28.40
N PHE A 635 -21.20 -10.15 -27.72
CA PHE A 635 -21.03 -9.45 -26.44
C PHE A 635 -21.32 -10.37 -25.26
N THR A 636 -20.24 -10.88 -24.65
CA THR A 636 -20.32 -11.78 -23.48
C THR A 636 -20.28 -11.02 -22.16
N GLU A 637 -20.58 -11.68 -21.03
CA GLU A 637 -20.39 -11.10 -19.68
C GLU A 637 -18.96 -10.56 -19.48
N GLU A 638 -17.95 -11.19 -20.10
CA GLU A 638 -16.56 -10.72 -20.05
C GLU A 638 -16.32 -9.37 -20.75
N SER A 639 -17.25 -8.96 -21.62
CA SER A 639 -17.21 -7.70 -22.37
C SER A 639 -17.74 -6.50 -21.58
N THR A 640 -18.45 -6.74 -20.47
CA THR A 640 -18.99 -5.69 -19.58
C THR A 640 -17.87 -4.92 -18.90
N ARG A 641 -18.11 -3.64 -18.57
CA ARG A 641 -17.16 -2.79 -17.86
C ARG A 641 -16.88 -3.37 -16.49
N GLU A 642 -17.91 -3.85 -15.80
CA GLU A 642 -17.82 -4.48 -14.49
C GLU A 642 -16.88 -5.70 -14.52
N ALA A 643 -17.05 -6.59 -15.51
CA ALA A 643 -16.14 -7.72 -15.68
C ALA A 643 -14.74 -7.30 -16.15
N GLN A 644 -14.58 -6.20 -16.90
CA GLN A 644 -13.28 -5.67 -17.31
C GLN A 644 -12.52 -4.98 -16.17
N THR A 645 -13.26 -4.41 -15.21
CA THR A 645 -12.71 -3.77 -14.00
C THR A 645 -12.69 -4.71 -12.79
N ASP A 646 -13.09 -5.96 -12.98
CA ASP A 646 -13.07 -6.97 -11.92
C ASP A 646 -11.64 -7.15 -11.40
N TRP A 647 -11.46 -6.91 -10.11
CA TRP A 647 -10.19 -7.08 -9.42
C TRP A 647 -9.66 -8.51 -9.56
N THR A 648 -10.54 -9.50 -9.74
CA THR A 648 -10.14 -10.90 -9.97
C THR A 648 -9.43 -11.14 -11.31
N LYS A 649 -9.43 -10.17 -12.24
CA LYS A 649 -8.63 -10.25 -13.49
C LYS A 649 -7.28 -9.55 -13.37
N SER A 650 -7.07 -8.79 -12.30
CA SER A 650 -5.86 -8.01 -12.11
C SER A 650 -4.76 -8.84 -11.46
N ILE A 651 -3.67 -9.09 -12.18
CA ILE A 651 -2.44 -9.66 -11.60
C ILE A 651 -1.83 -8.73 -10.55
N LEU A 652 -2.03 -7.42 -10.67
CA LEU A 652 -1.59 -6.46 -9.66
C LEU A 652 -2.36 -6.63 -8.36
N HIS A 653 -3.67 -6.93 -8.45
CA HIS A 653 -4.46 -7.25 -7.27
C HIS A 653 -3.94 -8.53 -6.61
N SER A 654 -3.80 -9.62 -7.37
CA SER A 654 -3.30 -10.88 -6.81
C SER A 654 -1.88 -10.74 -6.23
N PHE A 655 -1.05 -9.89 -6.85
CA PHE A 655 0.29 -9.57 -6.34
C PHE A 655 0.26 -8.74 -5.05
N LEU A 656 -0.60 -7.72 -4.93
CA LEU A 656 -0.61 -6.78 -3.79
C LEU A 656 -1.50 -7.21 -2.63
N HIS A 657 -2.61 -7.89 -2.91
CA HIS A 657 -3.70 -8.19 -1.98
C HIS A 657 -4.03 -9.68 -1.92
N GLY A 658 -3.29 -10.51 -2.66
CA GLY A 658 -3.49 -11.94 -2.68
C GLY A 658 -4.85 -12.33 -3.28
N PRO A 659 -5.40 -13.47 -2.88
CA PRO A 659 -6.60 -14.03 -3.51
C PRO A 659 -7.92 -13.46 -2.98
N TYR A 660 -7.88 -12.49 -2.05
CA TYR A 660 -9.04 -11.97 -1.32
C TYR A 660 -9.45 -10.58 -1.82
N PRO A 661 -10.72 -10.16 -1.64
CA PRO A 661 -11.12 -8.76 -1.83
C PRO A 661 -10.30 -7.84 -0.93
N TYR A 662 -10.10 -6.59 -1.36
CA TYR A 662 -9.35 -5.58 -0.60
C TYR A 662 -10.25 -4.36 -0.33
N ASP A 663 -10.32 -3.95 0.93
CA ASP A 663 -10.96 -2.74 1.40
C ASP A 663 -9.91 -1.69 1.81
N ALA A 664 -9.81 -0.63 1.00
CA ALA A 664 -8.88 0.47 1.23
C ALA A 664 -9.23 1.34 2.46
N GLU A 665 -10.47 1.28 2.96
CA GLU A 665 -10.90 2.02 4.16
C GLU A 665 -10.59 1.24 5.44
N SER A 666 -10.38 -0.07 5.34
CA SER A 666 -10.02 -0.94 6.45
C SER A 666 -8.60 -0.67 6.93
N GLN A 667 -8.48 -0.14 8.15
CA GLN A 667 -7.18 0.02 8.82
C GLN A 667 -6.46 -1.32 9.00
N ARG A 668 -7.21 -2.41 9.20
CA ARG A 668 -6.64 -3.75 9.33
C ARG A 668 -5.92 -4.16 8.05
N GLU A 669 -6.58 -4.03 6.91
CA GLU A 669 -6.07 -4.45 5.59
C GLU A 669 -4.97 -3.52 5.08
N THR A 670 -5.07 -2.21 5.37
CA THR A 670 -4.00 -1.25 5.07
C THR A 670 -2.68 -1.59 5.80
N ASN A 671 -2.76 -2.28 6.94
CA ASN A 671 -1.62 -2.76 7.72
C ASN A 671 -1.26 -4.23 7.43
N GLN A 672 -1.67 -4.77 6.26
CA GLN A 672 -1.26 -6.09 5.79
C GLN A 672 -0.20 -5.99 4.69
N ILE A 673 0.67 -7.00 4.65
CA ILE A 673 1.63 -7.22 3.57
C ILE A 673 1.46 -8.63 3.06
N HIS A 674 1.27 -8.78 1.75
CA HIS A 674 1.21 -10.07 1.08
C HIS A 674 2.60 -10.45 0.55
N LEU A 675 3.10 -11.60 1.01
CA LEU A 675 4.32 -12.24 0.51
C LEU A 675 3.94 -13.38 -0.43
N ASN A 676 4.31 -13.24 -1.70
CA ASN A 676 4.07 -14.25 -2.74
C ASN A 676 5.37 -14.56 -3.48
N VAL A 677 5.65 -13.88 -4.59
CA VAL A 677 6.84 -14.11 -5.43
C VAL A 677 8.13 -13.96 -4.62
N GLU A 678 8.15 -13.08 -3.61
CA GLU A 678 9.30 -12.85 -2.75
C GLU A 678 9.74 -14.12 -2.00
N ARG A 679 8.79 -15.03 -1.72
CA ARG A 679 9.04 -16.28 -0.98
C ARG A 679 10.02 -17.20 -1.70
N ILE A 680 9.96 -17.27 -3.03
CA ILE A 680 10.89 -18.05 -3.85
C ILE A 680 12.00 -17.20 -4.48
N ARG A 681 11.74 -15.92 -4.74
CA ARG A 681 12.70 -15.02 -5.42
C ARG A 681 13.88 -14.61 -4.55
N VAL A 682 13.65 -14.37 -3.25
CA VAL A 682 14.72 -13.98 -2.32
C VAL A 682 15.76 -15.10 -2.12
N PRO A 683 15.39 -16.35 -1.84
CA PRO A 683 16.37 -17.43 -1.68
C PRO A 683 17.00 -17.90 -3.00
N GLU A 684 16.37 -17.65 -4.16
CA GLU A 684 16.93 -18.00 -5.48
C GLU A 684 18.25 -17.27 -5.78
N VAL A 685 18.50 -16.11 -5.17
CA VAL A 685 19.71 -15.30 -5.43
C VAL A 685 21.01 -16.06 -5.14
N VAL A 686 21.01 -17.06 -4.24
CA VAL A 686 22.19 -17.91 -3.99
C VAL A 686 22.53 -18.77 -5.22
N PHE A 687 21.52 -19.16 -6.00
CA PHE A 687 21.67 -19.93 -7.24
C PHE A 687 21.83 -19.01 -8.45
N GLN A 688 21.12 -17.88 -8.49
CA GLN A 688 21.16 -16.88 -9.56
C GLN A 688 21.41 -15.45 -9.01
N PRO A 689 22.68 -15.10 -8.69
CA PRO A 689 23.02 -13.80 -8.09
C PRO A 689 22.60 -12.57 -8.91
N THR A 690 22.51 -12.73 -10.22
CA THR A 690 22.11 -11.69 -11.18
C THR A 690 20.70 -11.16 -10.93
N ILE A 691 19.80 -11.93 -10.29
CA ILE A 691 18.45 -11.49 -9.88
C ILE A 691 18.52 -10.24 -8.99
N ALA A 692 19.54 -10.15 -8.14
CA ALA A 692 19.77 -9.02 -7.24
C ALA A 692 20.80 -8.01 -7.79
N GLY A 693 21.25 -8.19 -9.03
CA GLY A 693 22.30 -7.38 -9.66
C GLY A 693 23.71 -7.67 -9.14
N LEU A 694 23.96 -8.83 -8.54
CA LEU A 694 25.29 -9.23 -8.10
C LEU A 694 26.06 -9.89 -9.25
N ASP A 695 27.18 -9.29 -9.64
CA ASP A 695 28.07 -9.80 -10.69
C ASP A 695 29.03 -10.87 -10.13
N GLN A 696 28.46 -11.98 -9.68
CA GLN A 696 29.18 -13.16 -9.20
C GLN A 696 28.47 -14.44 -9.68
N ALA A 697 29.23 -15.52 -9.80
CA ALA A 697 28.70 -16.85 -10.08
C ALA A 697 27.81 -17.36 -8.94
N GLY A 698 26.80 -18.16 -9.28
CA GLY A 698 25.94 -18.84 -8.30
C GLY A 698 26.66 -19.98 -7.58
N ILE A 699 26.07 -20.47 -6.49
CA ILE A 699 26.68 -21.54 -5.66
C ILE A 699 27.01 -22.81 -6.46
N VAL A 700 26.16 -23.17 -7.43
CA VAL A 700 26.31 -24.36 -8.28
C VAL A 700 27.51 -24.22 -9.22
N GLU A 701 27.63 -23.07 -9.88
CA GLU A 701 28.74 -22.78 -10.79
C GLU A 701 30.07 -22.74 -10.03
N ILE A 702 30.11 -22.09 -8.87
CA ILE A 702 31.29 -22.05 -8.00
C ILE A 702 31.70 -23.47 -7.59
N ALA A 703 30.75 -24.28 -7.14
CA ALA A 703 31.01 -25.65 -6.73
C ALA A 703 31.50 -26.51 -7.89
N SER A 704 30.85 -26.41 -9.06
CA SER A 704 31.26 -27.12 -10.27
C SER A 704 32.68 -26.75 -10.69
N ASN A 705 33.02 -25.46 -10.70
CA ASN A 705 34.37 -24.97 -11.02
C ASN A 705 35.43 -25.57 -10.07
N ILE A 706 35.16 -25.57 -8.76
CA ILE A 706 36.08 -26.18 -7.77
C ILE A 706 36.24 -27.68 -8.03
N LEU A 707 35.13 -28.40 -8.23
CA LEU A 707 35.11 -29.85 -8.36
C LEU A 707 35.68 -30.35 -9.70
N THR A 708 35.54 -29.58 -10.77
CA THR A 708 35.88 -30.01 -12.14
C THR A 708 37.21 -29.45 -12.63
N GLU A 709 37.57 -28.23 -12.25
CA GLU A 709 38.78 -27.56 -12.71
C GLU A 709 39.84 -27.53 -11.59
N ARG A 710 39.53 -26.96 -10.43
CA ARG A 710 40.56 -26.73 -9.38
C ARG A 710 41.04 -27.99 -8.70
N LEU A 711 40.17 -28.99 -8.61
CA LEU A 711 40.46 -30.32 -8.06
C LEU A 711 40.61 -31.39 -9.14
N ALA A 712 40.76 -31.02 -10.42
CA ALA A 712 40.84 -31.97 -11.53
C ALA A 712 41.91 -33.05 -11.31
N ASP A 713 43.09 -32.64 -10.85
CA ASP A 713 44.26 -33.50 -10.64
C ASP A 713 44.35 -34.09 -9.22
N SER A 714 43.37 -33.80 -8.35
CA SER A 714 43.40 -34.29 -6.97
C SER A 714 43.00 -35.76 -6.90
N PRO A 715 43.81 -36.65 -6.29
CA PRO A 715 43.44 -38.06 -6.11
C PRO A 715 42.22 -38.26 -5.18
N HIS A 716 41.84 -37.21 -4.43
CA HIS A 716 40.72 -37.22 -3.50
C HIS A 716 39.45 -36.59 -4.08
N ARG A 717 39.44 -36.19 -5.36
CA ARG A 717 38.29 -35.55 -6.02
C ARG A 717 37.01 -36.38 -5.87
N ASP A 718 37.10 -37.69 -6.10
CA ASP A 718 35.94 -38.59 -5.99
C ASP A 718 35.41 -38.71 -4.56
N ASP A 719 36.28 -38.58 -3.56
CA ASP A 719 35.86 -38.59 -2.16
C ASP A 719 35.21 -37.26 -1.76
N VAL A 720 35.73 -36.14 -2.30
CA VAL A 720 35.12 -34.81 -2.12
C VAL A 720 33.70 -34.77 -2.69
N LEU A 721 33.47 -35.40 -3.86
CA LEU A 721 32.14 -35.49 -4.48
C LEU A 721 31.12 -36.29 -3.65
N LYS A 722 31.59 -37.30 -2.91
CA LYS A 722 30.77 -38.13 -2.01
C LYS A 722 30.40 -37.43 -0.70
N ASP A 723 30.97 -36.26 -0.42
CA ASP A 723 30.67 -35.50 0.79
C ASP A 723 30.58 -34.00 0.52
N ILE A 724 29.48 -33.57 -0.09
CA ILE A 724 29.11 -32.17 -0.19
C ILE A 724 28.31 -31.81 1.07
N PHE A 725 28.92 -31.03 1.94
CA PHE A 725 28.42 -30.77 3.29
C PHE A 725 27.84 -29.37 3.41
N LEU A 726 26.57 -29.27 3.80
CA LEU A 726 25.88 -28.00 3.99
C LEU A 726 25.89 -27.59 5.47
N THR A 727 26.31 -26.35 5.73
CA THR A 727 26.25 -25.73 7.06
C THR A 727 25.94 -24.24 6.93
N GLY A 728 25.74 -23.57 8.06
CA GLY A 728 25.37 -22.16 8.12
C GLY A 728 23.86 -21.95 8.03
N GLY A 729 23.39 -20.90 8.71
CA GLY A 729 21.96 -20.69 8.91
C GLY A 729 21.15 -20.54 7.62
N ASN A 730 21.72 -19.96 6.56
CA ASN A 730 21.01 -19.64 5.31
C ASN A 730 20.78 -20.88 4.41
N THR A 731 21.35 -22.05 4.75
CA THR A 731 21.05 -23.33 4.09
C THR A 731 19.75 -23.99 4.59
N MET A 732 19.13 -23.44 5.64
CA MET A 732 17.95 -24.01 6.31
C MET A 732 16.63 -23.82 5.54
N PHE A 733 16.65 -23.22 4.35
CA PHE A 733 15.44 -23.14 3.52
C PHE A 733 14.95 -24.53 3.14
N GLN A 734 13.62 -24.70 3.14
CA GLN A 734 12.99 -25.89 2.58
C GLN A 734 13.40 -26.03 1.11
N GLY A 735 13.76 -27.25 0.69
CA GLY A 735 14.14 -27.55 -0.70
C GLY A 735 15.58 -27.20 -1.09
N PHE A 736 16.38 -26.59 -0.20
CA PHE A 736 17.74 -26.14 -0.54
C PHE A 736 18.67 -27.31 -0.92
N GLU A 737 18.64 -28.41 -0.15
CA GLU A 737 19.50 -29.58 -0.38
C GLU A 737 19.10 -30.30 -1.68
N GLU A 738 17.80 -30.48 -1.89
CA GLU A 738 17.23 -31.14 -3.05
C GLU A 738 17.54 -30.36 -4.33
N ARG A 739 17.34 -29.04 -4.30
CA ARG A 739 17.66 -28.15 -5.43
C ARG A 739 19.15 -28.21 -5.76
N LEU A 740 20.01 -28.05 -4.76
CA LEU A 740 21.45 -28.08 -4.95
C LEU A 740 21.92 -29.44 -5.51
N ARG A 741 21.38 -30.55 -5.00
CA ARG A 741 21.69 -31.90 -5.51
C ARG A 741 21.29 -32.05 -6.98
N SER A 742 20.08 -31.60 -7.33
CA SER A 742 19.57 -31.66 -8.71
C SER A 742 20.43 -30.84 -9.67
N GLU A 743 20.73 -29.59 -9.31
CA GLU A 743 21.53 -28.67 -10.13
C GLU A 743 22.98 -29.14 -10.28
N LEU A 744 23.62 -29.59 -9.19
CA LEU A 744 24.95 -30.18 -9.27
C LEU A 744 24.96 -31.44 -10.12
N ARG A 745 23.90 -32.26 -10.06
CA ARG A 745 23.80 -33.44 -10.92
C ARG A 745 23.74 -33.05 -12.39
N ALA A 746 23.04 -31.97 -12.74
CA ALA A 746 22.90 -31.50 -14.11
C ALA A 746 24.22 -31.02 -14.74
N VAL A 747 25.14 -30.48 -13.93
CA VAL A 747 26.41 -29.92 -14.43
C VAL A 747 27.63 -30.84 -14.26
N LEU A 748 27.53 -31.89 -13.44
CA LEU A 748 28.63 -32.84 -13.19
C LEU A 748 28.45 -34.13 -14.02
N PRO A 749 29.54 -34.86 -14.38
CA PRO A 749 29.48 -36.12 -15.12
C PRO A 749 28.60 -37.20 -14.46
N ALA A 750 27.75 -37.86 -15.24
CA ALA A 750 26.71 -38.77 -14.75
C ALA A 750 27.25 -39.98 -13.96
N GLU A 751 28.46 -40.43 -14.28
CA GLU A 751 29.13 -41.58 -13.66
C GLU A 751 29.62 -41.28 -12.24
N GLN A 752 29.81 -40.00 -11.89
CA GLN A 752 30.30 -39.60 -10.58
C GLN A 752 29.21 -39.75 -9.52
N THR A 753 29.53 -40.40 -8.41
CA THR A 753 28.61 -40.48 -7.26
C THR A 753 28.69 -39.17 -6.48
N ILE A 754 27.57 -38.45 -6.40
CA ILE A 754 27.44 -37.25 -5.58
C ILE A 754 26.58 -37.53 -4.36
N ASN A 755 26.96 -36.99 -3.21
CA ASN A 755 26.13 -37.05 -2.02
C ASN A 755 26.19 -35.71 -1.29
N VAL A 756 25.05 -35.04 -1.27
CA VAL A 756 24.81 -33.79 -0.54
C VAL A 756 24.15 -34.13 0.78
N ARG A 757 24.71 -33.65 1.88
CA ARG A 757 24.15 -33.81 3.23
C ARG A 757 24.22 -32.50 4.03
N LYS A 758 23.31 -32.34 4.97
CA LYS A 758 23.28 -31.23 5.94
C LYS A 758 23.97 -31.59 7.26
N ALA A 759 24.49 -30.59 7.96
CA ALA A 759 24.90 -30.69 9.36
C ALA A 759 23.72 -31.13 10.23
N GLY A 760 24.00 -31.84 11.34
CA GLY A 760 22.98 -32.21 12.31
C GLY A 760 22.25 -30.99 12.90
N ASP A 761 22.99 -29.90 13.12
CA ASP A 761 22.45 -28.59 13.51
C ASP A 761 23.28 -27.48 12.83
N CYS A 762 22.77 -26.98 11.69
CA CYS A 762 23.47 -25.99 10.85
C CYS A 762 23.75 -24.64 11.55
N VAL A 763 23.17 -24.41 12.74
CA VAL A 763 23.34 -23.16 13.51
C VAL A 763 24.28 -23.37 14.69
N LEU A 764 24.23 -24.52 15.37
CA LEU A 764 25.01 -24.76 16.60
C LEU A 764 26.22 -25.66 16.42
N ASP A 765 26.33 -26.43 15.34
CA ASP A 765 27.43 -27.39 15.16
C ASP A 765 28.80 -26.71 15.00
N ALA A 766 28.86 -25.47 14.52
CA ALA A 766 30.10 -24.69 14.54
C ALA A 766 30.64 -24.51 15.97
N TRP A 767 29.78 -24.07 16.89
CA TRP A 767 30.13 -23.92 18.30
C TRP A 767 30.43 -25.28 18.96
N ARG A 768 29.64 -26.33 18.68
CA ARG A 768 29.88 -27.68 19.22
C ARG A 768 31.20 -28.28 18.73
N GLY A 769 31.54 -28.06 17.46
CA GLY A 769 32.80 -28.47 16.88
C GLY A 769 33.99 -27.77 17.52
N ALA A 770 33.89 -26.46 17.76
CA ALA A 770 34.90 -25.70 18.48
C ALA A 770 35.05 -26.19 19.94
N ALA A 771 33.93 -26.48 20.62
CA ALA A 771 33.93 -27.06 21.97
C ALA A 771 34.60 -28.44 22.02
N GLN A 772 34.23 -29.33 21.10
CA GLN A 772 34.84 -30.65 20.99
C GLN A 772 36.33 -30.55 20.64
N TRP A 773 36.71 -29.66 19.73
CA TRP A 773 38.10 -29.43 19.36
C TRP A 773 38.91 -28.88 20.54
N ALA A 774 38.38 -27.91 21.28
CA ALA A 774 39.02 -27.33 22.46
C ALA A 774 39.26 -28.35 23.58
N GLY A 775 38.38 -29.34 23.72
CA GLY A 775 38.49 -30.40 24.72
C GLY A 775 39.55 -31.48 24.41
N LYS A 776 40.06 -31.55 23.18
CA LYS A 776 41.10 -32.53 22.79
C LYS A 776 42.48 -32.11 23.30
N LYS A 777 43.28 -33.09 23.76
CA LYS A 777 44.62 -32.81 24.29
C LYS A 777 45.57 -32.34 23.19
N GLU A 778 45.42 -32.89 22.00
CA GLU A 778 46.19 -32.58 20.80
C GLU A 778 46.01 -31.12 20.38
N SER A 779 44.80 -30.57 20.57
CA SER A 779 44.49 -29.18 20.19
C SER A 779 45.27 -28.15 21.00
N ARG A 780 45.74 -28.50 22.21
CA ARG A 780 46.44 -27.58 23.11
C ARG A 780 47.70 -26.98 22.50
N GLN A 781 48.39 -27.72 21.63
CA GLN A 781 49.60 -27.23 20.97
C GLN A 781 49.33 -26.03 20.04
N HIS A 782 48.09 -25.90 19.57
CA HIS A 782 47.66 -24.85 18.64
C HIS A 782 47.18 -23.57 19.35
N PHE A 783 47.11 -23.56 20.68
CA PHE A 783 46.84 -22.34 21.44
C PHE A 783 48.09 -21.47 21.51
N ILE A 784 47.94 -20.19 21.19
CA ILE A 784 48.96 -19.18 21.42
C ILE A 784 48.92 -18.80 22.89
N THR A 785 50.01 -18.98 23.61
CA THR A 785 50.11 -18.58 25.01
C THR A 785 50.41 -17.09 25.14
N ARG A 786 50.07 -16.50 26.30
CA ARG A 786 50.43 -15.10 26.58
C ARG A 786 51.93 -14.83 26.46
N GLN A 787 52.77 -15.79 26.84
CA GLN A 787 54.22 -15.67 26.68
C GLN A 787 54.63 -15.64 25.20
N GLU A 788 54.09 -16.54 24.38
CA GLU A 788 54.33 -16.54 22.93
C GLU A 788 53.84 -15.24 22.27
N PHE A 789 52.70 -14.70 22.71
CA PHE A 789 52.19 -13.41 22.23
C PHE A 789 53.15 -12.26 22.54
N LEU A 790 53.70 -12.21 23.76
CA LEU A 790 54.67 -11.17 24.15
C LEU A 790 56.00 -11.30 23.41
N GLU A 791 56.44 -12.53 23.11
CA GLU A 791 57.71 -12.80 22.43
C GLU A 791 57.62 -12.64 20.90
N LYS A 792 56.55 -13.14 20.29
CA LYS A 792 56.38 -13.21 18.82
C LYS A 792 55.51 -12.09 18.27
N GLY A 793 54.81 -11.35 19.13
CA GLY A 793 53.95 -10.24 18.77
C GLY A 793 52.53 -10.65 18.39
N ALA A 794 51.69 -9.63 18.18
CA ALA A 794 50.25 -9.78 18.02
C ALA A 794 49.79 -10.32 16.64
N GLU A 795 50.70 -10.42 15.67
CA GLU A 795 50.42 -10.99 14.35
C GLU A 795 50.78 -12.48 14.27
N TYR A 796 51.36 -13.05 15.33
CA TYR A 796 51.72 -14.46 15.36
C TYR A 796 50.47 -15.36 15.35
N ILE A 797 50.49 -16.37 14.48
CA ILE A 797 49.41 -17.36 14.33
C ILE A 797 50.03 -18.75 14.41
N LYS A 798 49.34 -19.66 15.10
CA LYS A 798 49.63 -21.09 15.03
C LYS A 798 48.75 -21.71 13.96
N GLU A 799 49.36 -22.26 12.92
CA GLU A 799 48.61 -22.98 11.91
C GLU A 799 48.04 -24.30 12.47
N HIS A 800 46.80 -24.59 12.09
CA HIS A 800 46.13 -25.85 12.34
C HIS A 800 45.01 -26.06 11.32
N ASP A 801 44.50 -27.29 11.25
CA ASP A 801 43.53 -27.73 10.23
C ASP A 801 42.14 -27.07 10.34
N GLN A 802 41.92 -26.25 11.36
CA GLN A 802 40.65 -25.54 11.56
C GLN A 802 40.84 -24.02 11.45
N GLY A 803 42.07 -23.53 11.24
CA GLY A 803 42.41 -22.11 11.24
C GLY A 803 42.66 -21.57 9.83
N ASN A 804 42.87 -20.25 9.75
CA ASN A 804 43.40 -19.63 8.55
C ASN A 804 44.90 -19.94 8.38
N ALA A 805 45.42 -19.83 7.16
CA ALA A 805 46.86 -19.94 6.88
C ALA A 805 47.62 -18.72 7.41
N ALA A 806 48.90 -18.90 7.78
CA ALA A 806 49.80 -17.77 8.02
C ALA A 806 50.09 -17.06 6.69
N TYR A 807 50.10 -15.73 6.70
CA TYR A 807 50.38 -14.91 5.53
C TYR A 807 51.88 -14.80 5.24
#